data_AF-A0A5B6WDP7-F1
#
_entry.id   AF-A0A5B6WDP7-F1
#
_cell.length_a   1.000
_cell.length_b   1.000
_cell.length_c   1.000
_cell.angle_alpha   90.00
_cell.angle_beta   90.00
_cell.angle_gamma   90.00
#
_symmetry.space_group_name_H-M   'P 1'
#
loop_
_entity.id
_entity.type
_entity.pdbx_description
1 polymer ?
#
loop_
_entity_poly.entity_id
_entity_poly.type
_entity_poly.pdbx_seq_one_letter_code
_entity_poly.pdbx_strand_id
1 'polypeptide(L)'
;MANAETGPQGLTRRPSRSASTTTFSTEVFDNEVVPSSLSSSITPILRIAKEIEPERPRRLYAFDKADRLDPNSTGRGVRQFKTGLRQRLERDDASSLASRVEKTDAGEIGSYYKQYYEHYVTALDQGDKADRAQLEKAYQTAGVLFEVLCAVNNTEKVEEVAPEIMATAKDVQEKKEIYTPYNILPLDAAGASQSIMQLEEVKASVVALGNIRGVNWPSGFYPQRQKAGDLDLLDWLRAMFGFQRDNVRNMREHLILLLANNHIRLHPKPKPLTMLDERAVDAVMSKLFKNYKTWCKFLGRKHSLRLPQGSQEIQQRKILYMGLYLLIWGEAANVRFMPECLCYIFHNMAHELHGLLAGNVSIVTGENIKPSYGGDDEAFLRKVVKPIYCVIEREAEKNKNGTASHADWCNYDDLNESSDCFSLGWPMRDDGDFFKSTRDTGKKTSRRKCRSTGKSNFVEIRTFWHLFRSFDRLWTFYILGLQVMIIIAWNGASLTEIFQKDLLYDISSIFITAAILRFIQSVLDLAINFPGYHRWRFTDVLRNVLKIVVSIAWVIILPLFYVRELSFVPENVKDMLSFLNQLNGVSSLYVMAVALYLLPNLLTAALFIFPMLRRWIENSDWHIIRLLLWWSQPRVYVGRGIHESQFALIKYTLFWLILLCAKFAFSYFVQINPLVQPTKDIMSIHRVKYAWHEFFPNAENHLGIVSLWTPVVLVYFMDTQIWYSIFSTIYGGVSGAFDRLGEIRTLGMLRSRFQSLPGAFNAYLVPTDKSRKRGFSLSKRFAEVTANRRSEAAKFAQLWNEVICSFREEDLISDRKVPFHRCFNSEMDLLLVPYTSEPSLKLIQWPPFLLASKIPIALDMAAQFRSKDSELWKRICADEYMKCAVTECYESFKLVLNTLVVGENEKRTIRIIIMEIESNISKNTLLANFRMAPLPVLWKKFVELVGILKDGDPSKKDTVVFLLQDMLEVVTRDMMVNEIRLANSVLQYMEENIRRLHILLTIKESGTDIPSNLEARRRIAFFANSLFMDMPRAPRVRNTLSFSVLTPYYSEETVYSKTELEMENEDGVSIIFYLQKIFPDEWNNFTERLNCKENEIWENDEKILQLRHWVSLRGQTLCRTVRGMMYYRRALKIQAFLDMATETDYVFSIHS
;
A
#
# COMPACT_ATOMS: atom_id res chain seq x y z
N MET A 1 -10.87 43.57 -48.98
CA MET A 1 -11.60 43.28 -50.24
C MET A 1 -11.26 41.85 -50.63
N ALA A 2 -12.15 40.86 -50.70
CA ALA A 2 -13.58 40.78 -50.43
C ALA A 2 -13.94 39.31 -50.07
N ASN A 3 -14.96 39.16 -49.22
CA ASN A 3 -15.86 38.02 -48.96
C ASN A 3 -15.32 36.62 -48.63
N ALA A 4 -15.55 36.20 -47.38
CA ALA A 4 -15.69 34.78 -47.02
C ALA A 4 -16.89 34.63 -46.07
N GLU A 5 -17.90 33.90 -46.53
CA GLU A 5 -19.16 33.63 -45.84
C GLU A 5 -19.03 32.52 -44.78
N THR A 6 -19.88 32.65 -43.78
CA THR A 6 -20.06 31.80 -42.60
C THR A 6 -20.78 30.48 -42.89
N GLY A 7 -20.28 29.36 -42.31
CA GLY A 7 -20.97 28.08 -42.18
C GLY A 7 -20.69 27.44 -40.81
N PRO A 8 -21.59 26.61 -40.25
CA PRO A 8 -21.61 26.28 -38.81
C PRO A 8 -20.55 25.26 -38.39
N GLN A 9 -19.93 25.51 -37.24
CA GLN A 9 -18.98 24.62 -36.57
C GLN A 9 -19.66 23.34 -36.08
N GLY A 10 -19.47 22.24 -36.81
CA GLY A 10 -19.69 20.89 -36.33
C GLY A 10 -18.46 20.38 -35.58
N LEU A 11 -18.60 20.12 -34.28
CA LEU A 11 -17.61 19.39 -33.48
C LEU A 11 -17.51 17.94 -33.99
N THR A 12 -16.52 17.68 -34.85
CA THR A 12 -16.18 16.34 -35.33
C THR A 12 -15.50 15.52 -34.24
N ARG A 13 -16.29 14.57 -33.75
CA ARG A 13 -15.98 13.35 -33.00
C ARG A 13 -14.65 12.70 -33.44
N ARG A 14 -13.75 12.46 -32.47
CA ARG A 14 -12.63 11.51 -32.56
C ARG A 14 -13.15 10.15 -33.04
N PRO A 15 -12.63 9.56 -34.13
CA PRO A 15 -12.86 8.16 -34.40
C PRO A 15 -12.06 7.31 -33.41
N SER A 16 -12.73 6.35 -32.78
CA SER A 16 -12.11 5.24 -32.09
C SER A 16 -11.21 4.50 -33.07
N ARG A 17 -9.92 4.35 -32.73
CA ARG A 17 -8.98 3.49 -33.44
C ARG A 17 -9.49 2.05 -33.38
N SER A 18 -10.26 1.67 -34.40
CA SER A 18 -10.55 0.29 -34.76
C SER A 18 -10.34 0.17 -36.26
N ALA A 19 -9.54 -0.82 -36.65
CA ALA A 19 -9.20 -1.18 -38.03
C ALA A 19 -8.24 -0.22 -38.76
N SER A 20 -7.00 -0.12 -38.27
CA SER A 20 -5.86 0.06 -39.17
C SER A 20 -5.25 -1.31 -39.38
N THR A 21 -5.19 -1.74 -40.64
CA THR A 21 -4.54 -2.95 -41.14
C THR A 21 -3.05 -2.88 -40.82
N THR A 22 -2.67 -3.23 -39.60
CA THR A 22 -1.29 -3.49 -39.23
C THR A 22 -0.89 -4.78 -39.92
N THR A 23 0.03 -4.69 -40.87
CA THR A 23 0.94 -5.80 -41.19
C THR A 23 1.67 -6.14 -39.89
N PHE A 24 1.07 -7.05 -39.11
CA PHE A 24 1.66 -7.60 -37.90
C PHE A 24 2.93 -8.34 -38.31
N SER A 25 4.08 -7.90 -37.79
CA SER A 25 5.34 -8.60 -37.96
C SER A 25 5.21 -10.01 -37.39
N THR A 26 5.70 -10.99 -38.14
CA THR A 26 5.65 -12.43 -37.83
C THR A 26 6.38 -12.82 -36.53
N GLU A 27 7.13 -11.90 -35.92
CA GLU A 27 7.88 -12.10 -34.67
C GLU A 27 7.09 -11.79 -33.40
N VAL A 28 5.94 -11.09 -33.50
CA VAL A 28 5.01 -10.86 -32.36
C VAL A 28 4.42 -12.19 -31.82
N PHE A 29 4.63 -13.30 -32.53
CA PHE A 29 4.21 -14.64 -32.15
C PHE A 29 5.27 -15.44 -31.37
N ASP A 30 6.39 -14.84 -30.95
CA ASP A 30 7.41 -15.51 -30.13
C ASP A 30 7.01 -15.70 -28.67
N ASN A 31 6.02 -14.93 -28.19
CA ASN A 31 5.32 -15.15 -26.92
C ASN A 31 3.89 -15.62 -27.21
N GLU A 32 3.67 -16.94 -27.18
CA GLU A 32 2.42 -17.61 -27.53
C GLU A 32 1.24 -17.18 -26.62
N VAL A 33 0.52 -16.14 -27.02
CA VAL A 33 -0.78 -15.81 -26.41
C VAL A 33 -1.80 -16.84 -26.89
N VAL A 34 -1.89 -17.97 -26.17
CA VAL A 34 -2.91 -18.99 -26.41
C VAL A 34 -4.30 -18.37 -26.16
N PRO A 35 -5.25 -18.48 -27.11
CA PRO A 35 -6.62 -18.01 -26.90
C PRO A 35 -7.22 -18.56 -25.60
N SER A 36 -7.96 -17.74 -24.86
CA SER A 36 -8.53 -18.13 -23.55
C SER A 36 -9.40 -19.39 -23.60
N SER A 37 -10.04 -19.66 -24.75
CA SER A 37 -10.82 -20.88 -24.99
C SER A 37 -9.99 -22.17 -25.07
N LEU A 38 -8.70 -22.06 -25.41
CA LEU A 38 -7.79 -23.19 -25.59
C LEU A 38 -6.67 -23.25 -24.54
N SER A 39 -6.52 -22.19 -23.74
CA SER A 39 -5.39 -21.97 -22.82
C SER A 39 -5.22 -23.10 -21.80
N SER A 40 -6.30 -23.64 -21.24
CA SER A 40 -6.19 -24.69 -20.20
C SER A 40 -5.57 -25.99 -20.70
N SER A 41 -5.76 -26.33 -21.98
CA SER A 41 -5.42 -27.64 -22.52
C SER A 41 -4.16 -27.66 -23.37
N ILE A 42 -3.77 -26.51 -23.95
CA ILE A 42 -2.69 -26.41 -24.93
C ILE A 42 -1.45 -25.73 -24.35
N THR A 43 -1.62 -24.76 -23.45
CA THR A 43 -0.50 -24.01 -22.84
C THR A 43 0.54 -24.94 -22.17
N PRO A 44 0.16 -25.99 -21.40
CA PRO A 44 1.15 -26.89 -20.81
C PRO A 44 1.98 -27.64 -21.85
N ILE A 45 1.35 -28.07 -22.94
CA ILE A 45 2.00 -28.82 -24.03
C ILE A 45 3.02 -27.94 -24.74
N LEU A 46 2.65 -26.69 -25.06
CA LEU A 46 3.55 -25.78 -25.75
C LEU A 46 4.72 -25.31 -24.88
N ARG A 47 4.47 -25.08 -23.59
CA ARG A 47 5.53 -24.76 -22.63
C ARG A 47 6.57 -25.88 -22.58
N ILE A 48 6.11 -27.11 -22.44
CA ILE A 48 6.98 -28.29 -22.40
C ILE A 48 7.70 -28.48 -23.73
N ALA A 49 7.01 -28.30 -24.85
CA ALA A 49 7.63 -28.42 -26.16
C ALA A 49 8.74 -27.37 -26.38
N LYS A 50 8.61 -26.15 -25.85
CA LYS A 50 9.67 -25.13 -25.85
C LYS A 50 10.85 -25.50 -24.94
N GLU A 51 10.58 -26.16 -23.81
CA GLU A 51 11.65 -26.62 -22.91
C GLU A 51 12.45 -27.77 -23.51
N ILE A 52 11.79 -28.64 -24.28
CA ILE A 52 12.41 -29.79 -24.95
C ILE A 52 13.01 -29.40 -26.30
N GLU A 53 12.59 -28.28 -26.90
CA GLU A 53 13.06 -27.78 -28.19
C GLU A 53 14.58 -27.85 -28.44
N PRO A 54 15.48 -27.50 -27.49
CA PRO A 54 16.93 -27.65 -27.68
C PRO A 54 17.41 -29.11 -27.73
N GLU A 55 16.68 -30.04 -27.13
CA GLU A 55 17.00 -31.48 -27.10
C GLU A 55 16.30 -32.26 -28.22
N ARG A 56 15.00 -32.00 -28.46
CA ARG A 56 14.18 -32.59 -29.53
C ARG A 56 13.11 -31.60 -30.05
N PRO A 57 13.21 -31.11 -31.30
CA PRO A 57 12.32 -30.07 -31.82
C PRO A 57 11.05 -30.66 -32.47
N ARG A 58 9.95 -30.90 -31.72
CA ARG A 58 8.63 -31.25 -32.31
C ARG A 58 7.43 -30.71 -31.52
N ARG A 59 6.44 -30.14 -32.24
CA ARG A 59 5.20 -29.52 -31.67
C ARG A 59 3.89 -30.03 -32.30
N LEU A 60 3.92 -31.14 -33.06
CA LEU A 60 2.80 -31.63 -33.90
C LEU A 60 1.49 -31.83 -33.12
N TYR A 61 1.58 -32.34 -31.89
CA TYR A 61 0.41 -32.65 -31.05
C TYR A 61 -0.36 -31.41 -30.59
N ALA A 62 0.31 -30.27 -30.37
CA ALA A 62 -0.36 -29.05 -29.93
C ALA A 62 -1.33 -28.50 -31.00
N PHE A 63 -0.98 -28.66 -32.28
CA PHE A 63 -1.85 -28.30 -33.40
C PHE A 63 -3.08 -29.22 -33.49
N ASP A 64 -2.87 -30.54 -33.47
CA ASP A 64 -3.96 -31.52 -33.55
C ASP A 64 -4.95 -31.37 -32.38
N LYS A 65 -4.44 -31.17 -31.15
CA LYS A 65 -5.29 -30.90 -29.98
C LYS A 65 -6.06 -29.58 -30.11
N ALA A 66 -5.45 -28.52 -30.65
CA ALA A 66 -6.15 -27.27 -30.96
C ALA A 66 -7.28 -27.47 -31.97
N ASP A 67 -7.04 -28.33 -32.96
CA ASP A 67 -8.02 -28.59 -34.01
C ASP A 67 -9.22 -29.38 -33.52
N ARG A 68 -9.00 -30.39 -32.69
CA ARG A 68 -10.08 -31.18 -32.05
C ARG A 68 -10.94 -30.35 -31.09
N LEU A 69 -10.35 -29.42 -30.35
CA LEU A 69 -11.06 -28.61 -29.35
C LEU A 69 -11.99 -27.56 -29.99
N ASP A 70 -11.61 -27.00 -31.15
CA ASP A 70 -12.45 -26.03 -31.87
C ASP A 70 -12.29 -26.22 -33.38
N PRO A 71 -12.90 -27.26 -33.99
CA PRO A 71 -12.72 -27.57 -35.42
C PRO A 71 -13.09 -26.39 -36.33
N ASN A 72 -14.12 -25.63 -35.93
CA ASN A 72 -14.65 -24.50 -36.69
C ASN A 72 -13.93 -23.16 -36.39
N SER A 73 -12.93 -23.15 -35.49
CA SER A 73 -12.16 -21.96 -35.10
C SER A 73 -13.03 -20.76 -34.71
N THR A 74 -14.08 -21.02 -33.93
CA THR A 74 -15.10 -20.04 -33.50
C THR A 74 -14.61 -19.08 -32.41
N GLY A 75 -13.61 -19.49 -31.63
CA GLY A 75 -13.02 -18.66 -30.57
C GLY A 75 -12.26 -17.44 -31.11
N ARG A 76 -12.36 -16.30 -30.42
CA ARG A 76 -11.60 -15.08 -30.77
C ARG A 76 -10.10 -15.40 -30.77
N GLY A 77 -9.42 -15.20 -31.91
CA GLY A 77 -7.98 -15.43 -32.07
C GLY A 77 -7.56 -16.87 -32.36
N VAL A 78 -8.47 -17.85 -32.29
CA VAL A 78 -8.15 -19.29 -32.50
C VAL A 78 -7.65 -19.57 -33.91
N ARG A 79 -8.29 -18.98 -34.92
CA ARG A 79 -7.88 -19.17 -36.33
C ARG A 79 -6.46 -18.65 -36.59
N GLN A 80 -6.14 -17.47 -36.07
CA GLN A 80 -4.81 -16.87 -36.23
C GLN A 80 -3.74 -17.72 -35.52
N PHE A 81 -4.04 -18.16 -34.29
CA PHE A 81 -3.17 -19.04 -33.52
C PHE A 81 -2.89 -20.38 -34.25
N LYS A 82 -3.92 -21.08 -34.71
CA LYS A 82 -3.75 -22.34 -35.48
C LYS A 82 -2.93 -22.14 -36.75
N THR A 83 -3.16 -21.03 -37.47
CA THR A 83 -2.44 -20.72 -38.70
C THR A 83 -0.95 -20.49 -38.42
N GLY A 84 -0.61 -19.75 -37.36
CA GLY A 84 0.77 -19.54 -36.94
C GLY A 84 1.47 -20.83 -36.51
N LEU A 85 0.77 -21.68 -35.75
CA LEU A 85 1.30 -22.97 -35.28
C LEU A 85 1.61 -23.92 -36.45
N ARG A 86 0.72 -23.94 -37.46
CA ARG A 86 0.93 -24.69 -38.70
C ARG A 86 2.11 -24.19 -39.53
N GLN A 87 2.25 -22.88 -39.71
CA GLN A 87 3.37 -22.30 -40.46
C GLN A 87 4.73 -22.61 -39.83
N ARG A 88 4.78 -22.66 -38.49
CA ARG A 88 5.97 -23.09 -37.75
C ARG A 88 6.29 -24.57 -37.95
N LEU A 89 5.28 -25.43 -37.82
CA LEU A 89 5.43 -26.87 -38.08
C LEU A 89 5.99 -27.12 -39.49
N GLU A 90 5.45 -26.43 -40.50
CA GLU A 90 5.93 -26.56 -41.88
C GLU A 90 7.38 -26.05 -42.06
N ARG A 91 7.84 -25.08 -41.26
CA ARG A 91 9.23 -24.57 -41.27
C ARG A 91 10.19 -25.51 -40.55
N ASP A 92 9.77 -26.05 -39.41
CA ASP A 92 10.62 -26.84 -38.50
C ASP A 92 10.61 -28.34 -38.85
N ASP A 93 9.69 -28.79 -39.72
CA ASP A 93 9.62 -30.19 -40.18
C ASP A 93 10.91 -30.63 -40.90
N ALA A 94 11.51 -29.76 -41.71
CA ALA A 94 12.71 -30.11 -42.48
C ALA A 94 13.96 -30.32 -41.61
N SER A 95 14.13 -29.52 -40.54
CA SER A 95 15.25 -29.65 -39.60
C SER A 95 15.04 -30.79 -38.60
N SER A 96 13.80 -31.02 -38.16
CA SER A 96 13.47 -32.08 -37.20
C SER A 96 13.51 -33.50 -37.80
N LEU A 97 13.22 -33.66 -39.10
CA LEU A 97 13.37 -34.94 -39.78
C LEU A 97 14.84 -35.38 -39.88
N ALA A 98 15.78 -34.42 -39.91
CA ALA A 98 17.21 -34.70 -39.99
C ALA A 98 17.84 -35.14 -38.65
N SER A 99 17.25 -34.76 -37.50
CA SER A 99 17.75 -35.05 -36.15
C SER A 99 17.12 -36.28 -35.48
N ARG A 100 16.33 -37.04 -36.21
CA ARG A 100 15.48 -38.13 -35.73
C ARG A 100 16.27 -39.40 -35.39
N VAL A 101 15.99 -40.02 -34.24
CA VAL A 101 16.66 -41.25 -33.75
C VAL A 101 15.85 -42.51 -34.06
N GLU A 102 14.52 -42.43 -33.99
CA GLU A 102 13.57 -43.54 -34.17
C GLU A 102 12.71 -43.39 -35.43
N LYS A 103 12.16 -44.47 -35.99
CA LYS A 103 11.43 -44.43 -37.27
C LYS A 103 10.00 -43.88 -37.19
N THR A 104 9.36 -43.95 -36.03
CA THR A 104 7.95 -43.55 -35.77
C THR A 104 7.88 -42.44 -34.72
N ASP A 105 6.86 -41.58 -34.78
CA ASP A 105 6.81 -40.41 -33.89
C ASP A 105 6.52 -40.87 -32.46
N ALA A 106 5.69 -41.92 -32.32
CA ALA A 106 5.46 -42.61 -31.07
C ALA A 106 6.75 -43.23 -30.49
N GLY A 107 7.62 -43.83 -31.33
CA GLY A 107 8.89 -44.41 -30.90
C GLY A 107 9.87 -43.37 -30.35
N GLU A 108 9.98 -42.23 -31.03
CA GLU A 108 10.84 -41.10 -30.63
C GLU A 108 10.39 -40.49 -29.28
N ILE A 109 9.07 -40.29 -29.11
CA ILE A 109 8.52 -39.73 -27.86
C ILE A 109 8.63 -40.76 -26.73
N GLY A 110 8.42 -42.05 -27.01
CA GLY A 110 8.57 -43.13 -26.03
C GLY A 110 10.01 -43.29 -25.53
N SER A 111 10.99 -43.24 -26.43
CA SER A 111 12.42 -43.26 -26.07
C SER A 111 12.81 -42.04 -25.22
N TYR A 112 12.37 -40.84 -25.64
CA TYR A 112 12.63 -39.63 -24.86
C TYR A 112 11.96 -39.66 -23.49
N TYR A 113 10.72 -40.13 -23.40
CA TYR A 113 10.01 -40.26 -22.12
C TYR A 113 10.77 -41.16 -21.14
N LYS A 114 11.32 -42.29 -21.62
CA LYS A 114 12.15 -43.20 -20.80
C LYS A 114 13.44 -42.53 -20.34
N GLN A 115 14.17 -41.87 -21.26
CA GLN A 115 15.38 -41.11 -20.94
C GLN A 115 15.09 -40.01 -19.91
N TYR A 116 14.01 -39.26 -20.11
CA TYR A 116 13.59 -38.18 -19.23
C TYR A 116 13.25 -38.68 -17.82
N TYR A 117 12.50 -39.78 -17.73
CA TYR A 117 12.13 -40.39 -16.45
C TYR A 117 13.37 -40.90 -15.69
N GLU A 118 14.31 -41.57 -16.35
CA GLU A 118 15.54 -42.06 -15.73
C GLU A 118 16.47 -40.91 -15.27
N HIS A 119 16.71 -39.92 -16.14
CA HIS A 119 17.65 -38.83 -15.86
C HIS A 119 17.11 -37.79 -14.88
N TYR A 120 15.82 -37.45 -14.94
CA TYR A 120 15.26 -36.38 -14.12
C TYR A 120 14.43 -36.94 -12.97
N VAL A 121 13.51 -37.88 -13.21
CA VAL A 121 12.63 -38.35 -12.14
C VAL A 121 13.38 -39.26 -11.17
N THR A 122 14.12 -40.26 -11.68
CA THR A 122 14.83 -41.22 -10.81
C THR A 122 16.03 -40.60 -10.09
N ALA A 123 16.78 -39.72 -10.77
CA ALA A 123 17.93 -39.02 -10.15
C ALA A 123 17.51 -38.00 -9.09
N LEU A 124 16.39 -37.28 -9.31
CA LEU A 124 15.88 -36.32 -8.33
C LEU A 124 15.17 -37.02 -7.14
N ASP A 125 14.53 -38.19 -7.33
CA ASP A 125 13.89 -38.94 -6.22
C ASP A 125 14.93 -39.57 -5.25
N GLN A 126 16.17 -39.79 -5.71
CA GLN A 126 17.29 -40.32 -4.90
C GLN A 126 18.07 -39.25 -4.12
N GLY A 127 17.85 -37.96 -4.40
CA GLY A 127 18.57 -36.87 -3.73
C GLY A 127 17.94 -36.50 -2.38
N ASP A 128 18.69 -36.65 -1.28
CA ASP A 128 18.27 -36.29 0.09
C ASP A 128 17.76 -34.84 0.28
N LYS A 129 17.97 -33.96 -0.71
CA LYS A 129 17.54 -32.55 -0.74
C LYS A 129 17.14 -32.07 -2.14
N ALA A 130 16.44 -32.90 -2.93
CA ALA A 130 15.95 -32.44 -4.23
C ALA A 130 14.99 -31.25 -4.08
N ASP A 131 15.17 -30.21 -4.90
CA ASP A 131 14.28 -29.05 -4.95
C ASP A 131 12.89 -29.50 -5.42
N ARG A 132 11.93 -29.55 -4.49
CA ARG A 132 10.57 -30.07 -4.75
C ARG A 132 9.90 -29.40 -5.95
N ALA A 133 10.18 -28.13 -6.20
CA ALA A 133 9.64 -27.42 -7.37
C ALA A 133 10.17 -28.00 -8.69
N GLN A 134 11.43 -28.42 -8.72
CA GLN A 134 12.03 -29.10 -9.88
C GLN A 134 11.46 -30.51 -10.05
N LEU A 135 11.26 -31.24 -8.94
CA LEU A 135 10.66 -32.57 -8.95
C LEU A 135 9.18 -32.53 -9.43
N GLU A 136 8.39 -31.57 -8.95
CA GLU A 136 7.02 -31.33 -9.40
C GLU A 136 6.99 -31.02 -10.89
N LYS A 137 7.86 -30.11 -11.35
CA LYS A 137 8.00 -29.77 -12.76
C LYS A 137 8.36 -30.99 -13.60
N ALA A 138 9.24 -31.87 -13.10
CA ALA A 138 9.59 -33.12 -13.77
C ALA A 138 8.39 -34.07 -13.89
N TYR A 139 7.62 -34.29 -12.82
CA TYR A 139 6.41 -35.12 -12.87
C TYR A 139 5.32 -34.53 -13.78
N GLN A 140 5.15 -33.20 -13.79
CA GLN A 140 4.21 -32.53 -14.72
C GLN A 140 4.64 -32.72 -16.18
N THR A 141 5.94 -32.56 -16.45
CA THR A 141 6.52 -32.72 -17.78
C THR A 141 6.38 -34.16 -18.25
N ALA A 142 6.73 -35.14 -17.42
CA ALA A 142 6.53 -36.55 -17.68
C ALA A 142 5.05 -36.89 -17.93
N GLY A 143 4.14 -36.36 -17.10
CA GLY A 143 2.70 -36.60 -17.28
C GLY A 143 2.15 -36.09 -18.62
N VAL A 144 2.57 -34.91 -19.06
CA VAL A 144 2.15 -34.37 -20.37
C VAL A 144 2.83 -35.12 -21.52
N LEU A 145 4.10 -35.49 -21.39
CA LEU A 145 4.81 -36.32 -22.38
C LEU A 145 4.12 -37.66 -22.59
N PHE A 146 3.65 -38.29 -21.52
CA PHE A 146 2.87 -39.52 -21.59
C PHE A 146 1.50 -39.31 -22.24
N GLU A 147 0.82 -38.18 -21.96
CA GLU A 147 -0.43 -37.82 -22.63
C GLU A 147 -0.22 -37.64 -24.15
N VAL A 148 0.86 -36.95 -24.54
CA VAL A 148 1.24 -36.77 -25.94
C VAL A 148 1.54 -38.12 -26.58
N LEU A 149 2.31 -38.98 -25.91
CA LEU A 149 2.64 -40.32 -26.39
C LEU A 149 1.38 -41.15 -26.66
N CYS A 150 0.45 -41.20 -25.72
CA CYS A 150 -0.82 -41.93 -25.88
C CYS A 150 -1.63 -41.40 -27.06
N ALA A 151 -1.68 -40.09 -27.25
CA ALA A 151 -2.43 -39.49 -28.34
C ALA A 151 -1.79 -39.74 -29.71
N VAL A 152 -0.46 -39.66 -29.82
CA VAL A 152 0.28 -39.95 -31.05
C VAL A 152 0.17 -41.43 -31.42
N ASN A 153 0.24 -42.33 -30.43
CA ASN A 153 0.08 -43.78 -30.66
C ASN A 153 -1.31 -44.12 -31.23
N ASN A 154 -2.36 -43.45 -30.71
CA ASN A 154 -3.73 -43.58 -31.21
C ASN A 154 -3.89 -43.04 -32.65
N THR A 155 -3.15 -42.00 -33.05
CA THR A 155 -3.18 -41.46 -34.42
C THR A 155 -2.40 -42.31 -35.42
N GLU A 156 -1.26 -42.88 -35.02
CA GLU A 156 -0.40 -43.71 -35.88
C GLU A 156 -0.88 -45.17 -35.99
N LYS A 157 -1.90 -45.58 -35.20
CA LYS A 157 -2.43 -46.96 -35.13
C LYS A 157 -1.35 -48.01 -34.85
N VAL A 158 -0.34 -47.65 -34.07
CA VAL A 158 0.74 -48.54 -33.63
C VAL A 158 0.25 -49.33 -32.40
N GLU A 159 0.76 -50.55 -32.19
CA GLU A 159 0.40 -51.44 -31.06
C GLU A 159 0.54 -50.75 -29.68
N GLU A 160 -0.12 -51.35 -28.67
CA GLU A 160 -0.21 -50.84 -27.30
C GLU A 160 1.15 -50.35 -26.75
N VAL A 161 1.12 -49.22 -26.04
CA VAL A 161 2.31 -48.61 -25.40
C VAL A 161 3.03 -49.68 -24.56
N ALA A 162 4.36 -49.77 -24.70
CA ALA A 162 5.16 -50.79 -24.01
C ALA A 162 4.84 -50.86 -22.50
N PRO A 163 4.70 -52.06 -21.91
CA PRO A 163 4.25 -52.24 -20.53
C PRO A 163 5.18 -51.57 -19.50
N GLU A 164 6.47 -51.42 -19.82
CA GLU A 164 7.44 -50.66 -19.00
C GLU A 164 7.05 -49.17 -18.88
N ILE A 165 6.68 -48.54 -20.01
CA ILE A 165 6.28 -47.13 -20.06
C ILE A 165 4.96 -46.92 -19.31
N MET A 166 4.03 -47.88 -19.42
CA MET A 166 2.78 -47.88 -18.66
C MET A 166 3.01 -48.00 -17.15
N ALA A 167 4.00 -48.80 -16.72
CA ALA A 167 4.37 -48.91 -15.31
C ALA A 167 4.97 -47.61 -14.77
N THR A 168 5.90 -46.99 -15.50
CA THR A 168 6.46 -45.67 -15.14
C THR A 168 5.41 -44.57 -15.15
N ALA A 169 4.45 -44.60 -16.08
CA ALA A 169 3.37 -43.63 -16.12
C ALA A 169 2.40 -43.78 -14.94
N LYS A 170 2.15 -45.01 -14.50
CA LYS A 170 1.37 -45.27 -13.29
C LYS A 170 2.10 -44.75 -12.04
N ASP A 171 3.41 -44.95 -11.94
CA ASP A 171 4.23 -44.37 -10.87
C ASP A 171 4.20 -42.82 -10.91
N VAL A 172 4.40 -42.20 -12.07
CA VAL A 172 4.28 -40.74 -12.24
C VAL A 172 2.90 -40.25 -11.79
N GLN A 173 1.84 -40.98 -12.11
CA GLN A 173 0.48 -40.60 -11.73
C GLN A 173 0.25 -40.73 -10.22
N GLU A 174 0.77 -41.78 -9.57
CA GLU A 174 0.72 -41.96 -8.11
C GLU A 174 1.55 -40.87 -7.40
N LYS A 175 2.76 -40.58 -7.89
CA LYS A 175 3.65 -39.55 -7.36
C LYS A 175 3.12 -38.13 -7.59
N LYS A 176 2.42 -37.86 -8.70
CA LYS A 176 1.74 -36.59 -8.96
C LYS A 176 0.60 -36.33 -7.96
N GLU A 177 -0.01 -37.37 -7.42
CA GLU A 177 -0.98 -37.23 -6.31
C GLU A 177 -0.30 -36.95 -4.96
N ILE A 178 0.94 -37.39 -4.77
CA ILE A 178 1.77 -37.10 -3.58
C ILE A 178 2.32 -35.67 -3.65
N TYR A 179 2.91 -35.26 -4.78
CA TYR A 179 3.49 -33.94 -4.99
C TYR A 179 2.47 -32.97 -5.60
N THR A 180 1.47 -32.58 -4.81
CA THR A 180 0.50 -31.58 -5.28
C THR A 180 1.07 -30.17 -5.23
N PRO A 181 0.68 -29.30 -6.18
CA PRO A 181 0.96 -27.87 -6.10
C PRO A 181 0.34 -27.27 -4.82
N TYR A 182 1.08 -26.38 -4.16
CA TYR A 182 0.65 -25.65 -2.98
C TYR A 182 1.05 -24.18 -3.10
N ASN A 183 0.33 -23.26 -2.42
CA ASN A 183 0.71 -21.84 -2.47
C ASN A 183 1.81 -21.52 -1.46
N ILE A 184 1.57 -21.85 -0.19
CA ILE A 184 2.44 -21.54 0.94
C ILE A 184 2.69 -22.78 1.80
N LEU A 185 1.64 -23.55 2.10
CA LEU A 185 1.72 -24.71 3.00
C LEU A 185 1.62 -26.03 2.23
N PRO A 186 2.68 -26.86 2.22
CA PRO A 186 2.64 -28.18 1.62
C PRO A 186 1.97 -29.17 2.59
N LEU A 187 0.65 -29.33 2.45
CA LEU A 187 -0.15 -30.17 3.35
C LEU A 187 -0.15 -31.66 2.97
N ASP A 188 0.60 -32.03 1.93
CA ASP A 188 0.80 -33.40 1.48
C ASP A 188 1.84 -34.16 2.33
N ALA A 189 1.86 -35.48 2.20
CA ALA A 189 2.74 -36.35 2.98
C ALA A 189 4.24 -36.02 2.78
N ALA A 190 4.66 -35.64 1.57
CA ALA A 190 6.04 -35.23 1.28
C ALA A 190 6.36 -33.81 1.79
N GLY A 191 5.34 -33.00 2.08
CA GLY A 191 5.44 -31.65 2.63
C GLY A 191 5.73 -31.58 4.13
N ALA A 192 5.46 -32.64 4.87
CA ALA A 192 5.57 -32.68 6.33
C ALA A 192 7.00 -32.37 6.83
N SER A 193 8.04 -32.67 6.05
CA SER A 193 9.44 -32.40 6.40
C SER A 193 9.86 -30.93 6.21
N GLN A 194 9.07 -30.11 5.51
CA GLN A 194 9.42 -28.71 5.26
C GLN A 194 9.41 -27.87 6.53
N SER A 195 10.33 -26.89 6.61
CA SER A 195 10.53 -26.04 7.79
C SER A 195 9.27 -25.29 8.25
N ILE A 196 8.42 -24.86 7.32
CA ILE A 196 7.16 -24.19 7.63
C ILE A 196 6.15 -25.12 8.32
N MET A 197 6.14 -26.40 7.95
CA MET A 197 5.29 -27.44 8.57
C MET A 197 5.85 -27.90 9.92
N GLN A 198 7.12 -27.61 10.23
CA GLN A 198 7.72 -27.89 11.53
C GLN A 198 7.28 -26.91 12.63
N LEU A 199 6.71 -25.75 12.27
CA LEU A 199 6.23 -24.74 13.21
C LEU A 199 5.06 -25.27 14.05
N GLU A 200 5.19 -25.18 15.38
CA GLU A 200 4.20 -25.71 16.34
C GLU A 200 2.80 -25.09 16.14
N GLU A 201 2.72 -23.79 15.87
CA GLU A 201 1.47 -23.08 15.60
C GLU A 201 0.74 -23.57 14.33
N VAL A 202 1.49 -23.98 13.31
CA VAL A 202 0.95 -24.54 12.06
C VAL A 202 0.46 -25.96 12.32
N LYS A 203 1.28 -26.79 12.98
CA LYS A 203 0.89 -28.15 13.40
C LYS A 203 -0.39 -28.14 14.25
N ALA A 204 -0.47 -27.25 15.24
CA ALA A 204 -1.63 -27.08 16.10
C ALA A 204 -2.90 -26.75 15.30
N SER A 205 -2.78 -25.88 14.29
CA SER A 205 -3.90 -25.50 13.43
C SER A 205 -4.32 -26.65 12.49
N VAL A 206 -3.37 -27.35 11.88
CA VAL A 206 -3.63 -28.53 11.02
C VAL A 206 -4.33 -29.63 11.81
N VAL A 207 -3.84 -29.95 13.02
CA VAL A 207 -4.46 -30.94 13.91
C VAL A 207 -5.89 -30.54 14.29
N ALA A 208 -6.15 -29.25 14.54
CA ALA A 208 -7.49 -28.77 14.84
C ALA A 208 -8.47 -28.93 13.66
N LEU A 209 -7.99 -28.76 12.41
CA LEU A 209 -8.77 -28.98 11.20
C LEU A 209 -9.05 -30.47 10.93
N GLY A 210 -8.16 -31.37 11.35
CA GLY A 210 -8.31 -32.82 11.23
C GLY A 210 -9.32 -33.45 12.20
N ASN A 211 -9.89 -32.67 13.13
CA ASN A 211 -10.87 -33.19 14.10
C ASN A 211 -12.24 -33.43 13.45
N ILE A 212 -12.44 -34.61 12.86
CA ILE A 212 -13.69 -35.02 12.18
C ILE A 212 -14.66 -35.78 13.11
N ARG A 213 -14.35 -35.89 14.42
CA ARG A 213 -15.20 -36.63 15.36
C ARG A 213 -16.62 -36.06 15.37
N GLY A 214 -17.63 -36.93 15.28
CA GLY A 214 -19.05 -36.55 15.33
C GLY A 214 -19.67 -36.04 14.03
N VAL A 215 -18.95 -36.08 12.90
CA VAL A 215 -19.43 -35.58 11.60
C VAL A 215 -19.88 -36.71 10.68
N ASN A 216 -21.12 -36.65 10.18
CA ASN A 216 -21.70 -37.65 9.28
C ASN A 216 -21.32 -37.37 7.82
N TRP A 217 -20.80 -38.38 7.11
CA TRP A 217 -20.36 -38.28 5.71
C TRP A 217 -21.39 -38.87 4.73
N PRO A 218 -21.52 -38.32 3.50
CA PRO A 218 -22.36 -38.89 2.45
C PRO A 218 -21.93 -40.32 2.05
N SER A 219 -22.89 -41.20 1.78
CA SER A 219 -22.67 -42.62 1.47
C SER A 219 -21.87 -42.89 0.17
N GLY A 220 -21.86 -41.95 -0.79
CA GLY A 220 -21.06 -42.04 -2.02
C GLY A 220 -19.56 -41.76 -1.87
N PHE A 221 -19.11 -41.22 -0.72
CA PHE A 221 -17.72 -40.81 -0.48
C PHE A 221 -16.83 -41.92 0.12
N TYR A 222 -17.39 -43.10 0.38
CA TYR A 222 -16.72 -44.23 1.04
C TYR A 222 -15.53 -44.85 0.27
N PRO A 223 -15.46 -44.88 -1.08
CA PRO A 223 -14.31 -45.46 -1.79
C PRO A 223 -13.04 -44.60 -1.75
N GLN A 224 -13.14 -43.28 -1.55
CA GLN A 224 -11.99 -42.37 -1.45
C GLN A 224 -11.36 -42.32 -0.05
N ARG A 225 -12.04 -42.85 0.97
CA ARG A 225 -11.61 -42.85 2.39
C ARG A 225 -10.35 -43.67 2.67
N GLN A 226 -10.02 -44.67 1.85
CA GLN A 226 -8.93 -45.61 2.13
C GLN A 226 -7.60 -45.28 1.45
N LYS A 227 -7.57 -44.41 0.43
CA LYS A 227 -6.34 -44.07 -0.32
C LYS A 227 -5.62 -42.80 0.14
N ALA A 228 -6.30 -41.90 0.88
CA ALA A 228 -5.69 -40.66 1.39
C ALA A 228 -6.01 -40.50 2.88
N GLY A 229 -5.01 -40.70 3.74
CA GLY A 229 -5.14 -40.63 5.20
C GLY A 229 -5.40 -39.25 5.81
N ASP A 230 -5.72 -38.22 5.00
CA ASP A 230 -5.70 -36.79 5.39
C ASP A 230 -6.98 -36.03 5.00
N LEU A 231 -8.18 -36.59 5.26
CA LEU A 231 -9.42 -35.80 5.13
C LEU A 231 -9.55 -34.82 6.30
N ASP A 232 -10.12 -33.63 6.05
CA ASP A 232 -10.35 -32.61 7.06
C ASP A 232 -11.78 -32.04 7.10
N LEU A 233 -12.04 -31.11 8.01
CA LEU A 233 -13.34 -30.43 8.14
C LEU A 233 -13.77 -29.68 6.88
N LEU A 234 -12.83 -29.18 6.06
CA LEU A 234 -13.16 -28.43 4.84
C LEU A 234 -13.49 -29.37 3.68
N ASP A 235 -12.87 -30.55 3.61
CA ASP A 235 -13.29 -31.61 2.68
C ASP A 235 -14.71 -32.08 2.98
N TRP A 236 -15.10 -32.10 4.25
CA TRP A 236 -16.49 -32.35 4.61
C TRP A 236 -17.43 -31.24 4.13
N LEU A 237 -17.07 -29.95 4.31
CA LEU A 237 -17.84 -28.83 3.78
C LEU A 237 -17.95 -28.89 2.25
N ARG A 238 -16.88 -29.31 1.56
CA ARG A 238 -16.87 -29.56 0.11
C ARG A 238 -17.90 -30.61 -0.27
N ALA A 239 -17.87 -31.76 0.39
CA ALA A 239 -18.78 -32.88 0.10
C ALA A 239 -20.25 -32.52 0.36
N MET A 240 -20.53 -31.70 1.38
CA MET A 240 -21.90 -31.29 1.70
C MET A 240 -22.42 -30.20 0.74
N PHE A 241 -21.68 -29.11 0.58
CA PHE A 241 -22.17 -27.91 -0.13
C PHE A 241 -21.72 -27.80 -1.59
N GLY A 242 -20.82 -28.67 -2.07
CA GLY A 242 -20.37 -28.71 -3.46
C GLY A 242 -19.46 -27.53 -3.84
N PHE A 243 -18.46 -27.22 -3.02
CA PHE A 243 -17.42 -26.23 -3.34
C PHE A 243 -16.37 -26.80 -4.31
N GLN A 244 -15.68 -25.92 -5.05
CA GLN A 244 -14.59 -26.30 -5.95
C GLN A 244 -13.38 -26.83 -5.18
N ARG A 245 -12.71 -27.86 -5.70
CA ARG A 245 -11.55 -28.51 -5.05
C ARG A 245 -10.39 -27.54 -4.81
N ASP A 246 -10.06 -26.70 -5.79
CA ASP A 246 -8.95 -25.76 -5.67
C ASP A 246 -9.28 -24.58 -4.75
N ASN A 247 -10.54 -24.14 -4.71
CA ASN A 247 -11.00 -23.16 -3.72
C ASN A 247 -10.82 -23.70 -2.30
N VAL A 248 -11.21 -24.96 -2.06
CA VAL A 248 -11.04 -25.62 -0.76
C VAL A 248 -9.57 -25.68 -0.35
N ARG A 249 -8.67 -26.08 -1.26
CA ARG A 249 -7.22 -26.09 -1.01
C ARG A 249 -6.70 -24.70 -0.64
N ASN A 250 -7.04 -23.67 -1.41
CA ASN A 250 -6.60 -22.30 -1.18
C ASN A 250 -7.13 -21.75 0.16
N MET A 251 -8.41 -21.95 0.46
CA MET A 251 -9.03 -21.45 1.70
C MET A 251 -8.59 -22.25 2.94
N ARG A 252 -8.23 -23.53 2.78
CA ARG A 252 -7.60 -24.35 3.83
C ARG A 252 -6.27 -23.74 4.27
N GLU A 253 -5.36 -23.49 3.33
CA GLU A 253 -4.08 -22.84 3.63
C GLU A 253 -4.30 -21.48 4.30
N HIS A 254 -5.24 -20.68 3.78
CA HIS A 254 -5.56 -19.38 4.33
C HIS A 254 -6.07 -19.44 5.77
N LEU A 255 -7.00 -20.36 6.09
CA LEU A 255 -7.54 -20.51 7.43
C LEU A 255 -6.47 -20.99 8.43
N ILE A 256 -5.62 -21.94 8.03
CA ILE A 256 -4.50 -22.42 8.86
C ILE A 256 -3.56 -21.26 9.20
N LEU A 257 -3.16 -20.46 8.21
CA LEU A 257 -2.30 -19.29 8.43
C LEU A 257 -2.97 -18.24 9.32
N LEU A 258 -4.26 -17.96 9.14
CA LEU A 258 -4.99 -17.02 10.01
C LEU A 258 -5.01 -17.48 11.47
N LEU A 259 -5.25 -18.78 11.71
CA LEU A 259 -5.28 -19.35 13.06
C LEU A 259 -3.87 -19.37 13.68
N ALA A 260 -2.87 -19.88 12.96
CA ALA A 260 -1.48 -19.92 13.41
C ALA A 260 -0.93 -18.53 13.75
N ASN A 261 -1.20 -17.54 12.89
CA ASN A 261 -0.78 -16.15 13.12
C ASN A 261 -1.48 -15.51 14.32
N ASN A 262 -2.73 -15.85 14.64
CA ASN A 262 -3.35 -15.34 15.87
C ASN A 262 -2.84 -16.07 17.11
N HIS A 263 -2.61 -17.39 16.99
CA HIS A 263 -2.09 -18.24 18.05
C HIS A 263 -0.72 -17.78 18.56
N ILE A 264 0.20 -17.45 17.64
CA ILE A 264 1.57 -17.05 17.97
C ILE A 264 1.65 -15.69 18.68
N ARG A 265 0.66 -14.82 18.46
CA ARG A 265 0.59 -13.47 19.03
C ARG A 265 -0.14 -13.41 20.39
N LEU A 266 -0.58 -14.55 20.91
CA LEU A 266 -1.23 -14.61 22.22
C LEU A 266 -0.23 -14.30 23.34
N HIS A 267 -0.64 -13.41 24.24
CA HIS A 267 0.06 -13.09 25.47
C HIS A 267 -0.89 -13.27 26.67
N PRO A 268 -0.60 -14.17 27.63
CA PRO A 268 0.55 -15.09 27.69
C PRO A 268 0.50 -16.19 26.61
N LYS A 269 1.68 -16.74 26.27
CA LYS A 269 1.81 -17.84 25.30
C LYS A 269 1.01 -19.07 25.75
N PRO A 270 0.39 -19.81 24.83
CA PRO A 270 -0.39 -21.00 25.14
C PRO A 270 0.49 -22.13 25.68
N LYS A 271 -0.06 -22.96 26.57
CA LYS A 271 0.55 -24.20 27.08
C LYS A 271 -0.51 -25.30 27.03
N PRO A 272 -0.34 -26.40 26.25
CA PRO A 272 0.79 -26.73 25.36
C PRO A 272 0.76 -25.96 24.02
N LEU A 273 1.92 -25.74 23.40
CA LEU A 273 2.07 -25.06 22.10
C LEU A 273 1.57 -25.91 20.91
N THR A 274 1.44 -27.22 21.11
CA THR A 274 1.01 -28.20 20.11
C THR A 274 -0.50 -28.26 19.91
N MET A 275 -1.30 -27.60 20.75
CA MET A 275 -2.75 -27.52 20.63
C MET A 275 -3.20 -26.09 20.38
N LEU A 276 -4.20 -25.92 19.51
CA LEU A 276 -4.73 -24.62 19.17
C LEU A 276 -5.53 -24.03 20.36
N ASP A 277 -5.04 -22.92 20.91
CA ASP A 277 -5.70 -22.19 21.99
C ASP A 277 -7.03 -21.55 21.53
N GLU A 278 -8.09 -21.71 22.32
CA GLU A 278 -9.42 -21.20 22.03
C GLU A 278 -9.45 -19.66 21.89
N ARG A 279 -8.57 -18.95 22.60
CA ARG A 279 -8.45 -17.48 22.51
C ARG A 279 -8.09 -17.03 21.09
N ALA A 280 -7.28 -17.80 20.36
CA ALA A 280 -6.92 -17.48 18.99
C ALA A 280 -8.14 -17.67 18.06
N VAL A 281 -8.87 -18.78 18.24
CA VAL A 281 -10.09 -19.10 17.48
C VAL A 281 -11.15 -18.02 17.69
N ASP A 282 -11.35 -17.58 18.93
CA ASP A 282 -12.30 -16.52 19.28
C ASP A 282 -11.92 -15.16 18.70
N ALA A 283 -10.62 -14.83 18.70
CA ALA A 283 -10.13 -13.60 18.08
C ALA A 283 -10.42 -13.59 16.56
N VAL A 284 -10.15 -14.70 15.86
CA VAL A 284 -10.43 -14.82 14.42
C VAL A 284 -11.93 -14.79 14.15
N MET A 285 -12.72 -15.59 14.88
CA MET A 285 -14.17 -15.66 14.72
C MET A 285 -14.84 -14.30 14.97
N SER A 286 -14.45 -13.60 16.03
CA SER A 286 -14.99 -12.28 16.37
C SER A 286 -14.68 -11.25 15.28
N LYS A 287 -13.47 -11.27 14.72
CA LYS A 287 -13.06 -10.37 13.64
C LYS A 287 -13.78 -10.67 12.33
N LEU A 288 -13.84 -11.94 11.94
CA LEU A 288 -14.42 -12.39 10.67
C LEU A 288 -15.94 -12.17 10.62
N PHE A 289 -16.66 -12.42 11.73
CA PHE A 289 -18.12 -12.27 11.79
C PHE A 289 -18.62 -10.92 12.34
N LYS A 290 -17.74 -9.93 12.59
CA LYS A 290 -18.15 -8.62 13.12
C LYS A 290 -19.19 -7.94 12.24
N ASN A 291 -18.96 -7.91 10.93
CA ASN A 291 -19.88 -7.30 9.96
C ASN A 291 -21.19 -8.09 9.87
N TYR A 292 -21.11 -9.41 9.81
CA TYR A 292 -22.29 -10.28 9.78
C TYR A 292 -23.19 -10.12 11.02
N LYS A 293 -22.60 -10.07 12.23
CA LYS A 293 -23.35 -9.85 13.48
C LYS A 293 -24.03 -8.47 13.48
N THR A 294 -23.34 -7.45 12.97
CA THR A 294 -23.87 -6.07 12.86
C THR A 294 -25.02 -6.01 11.85
N TRP A 295 -24.91 -6.72 10.72
CA TRP A 295 -25.95 -6.85 9.70
C TRP A 295 -27.19 -7.57 10.24
N CYS A 296 -27.02 -8.69 10.95
CA CYS A 296 -28.14 -9.39 11.60
C CYS A 296 -28.86 -8.49 12.61
N LYS A 297 -28.09 -7.76 13.44
CA LYS A 297 -28.65 -6.80 14.40
C LYS A 297 -29.43 -5.68 13.69
N PHE A 298 -28.90 -5.13 12.60
CA PHE A 298 -29.56 -4.10 11.80
C PHE A 298 -30.93 -4.55 11.26
N LEU A 299 -31.01 -5.79 10.76
CA LEU A 299 -32.25 -6.39 10.28
C LEU A 299 -33.18 -6.89 11.41
N GLY A 300 -32.77 -6.78 12.67
CA GLY A 300 -33.54 -7.27 13.82
C GLY A 300 -33.63 -8.81 13.89
N ARG A 301 -32.69 -9.53 13.26
CA ARG A 301 -32.67 -11.00 13.21
C ARG A 301 -31.59 -11.57 14.12
N LYS A 302 -31.84 -12.76 14.69
CA LYS A 302 -30.83 -13.53 15.42
C LYS A 302 -29.80 -14.09 14.42
N HIS A 303 -28.52 -14.06 14.76
CA HIS A 303 -27.48 -14.64 13.93
C HIS A 303 -27.53 -16.17 13.93
N SER A 304 -27.12 -16.81 12.83
CA SER A 304 -27.13 -18.27 12.65
C SER A 304 -25.95 -18.99 13.33
N LEU A 305 -25.01 -18.26 13.94
CA LEU A 305 -23.84 -18.80 14.66
C LEU A 305 -24.26 -19.44 15.99
N ARG A 306 -24.78 -20.67 15.97
CA ARG A 306 -25.19 -21.43 17.16
C ARG A 306 -24.09 -22.38 17.61
N LEU A 307 -23.64 -22.27 18.85
CA LEU A 307 -22.60 -23.11 19.46
C LEU A 307 -23.20 -24.15 20.43
N PRO A 308 -22.66 -25.38 20.51
CA PRO A 308 -23.10 -26.40 21.48
C PRO A 308 -22.62 -26.08 22.90
N GLN A 309 -23.12 -26.80 23.91
CA GLN A 309 -22.73 -26.62 25.32
C GLN A 309 -21.40 -27.31 25.69
N GLY A 310 -20.95 -28.32 24.93
CA GLY A 310 -19.71 -29.07 25.21
C GLY A 310 -18.44 -28.39 24.71
N SER A 311 -17.40 -28.31 25.56
CA SER A 311 -16.15 -27.56 25.29
C SER A 311 -15.38 -28.00 24.04
N GLN A 312 -15.31 -29.31 23.74
CA GLN A 312 -14.55 -29.82 22.59
C GLN A 312 -15.26 -29.59 21.24
N GLU A 313 -16.60 -29.64 21.20
CA GLU A 313 -17.37 -29.41 19.97
C GLU A 313 -17.48 -27.93 19.61
N ILE A 314 -17.32 -27.04 20.59
CA ILE A 314 -17.36 -25.58 20.37
C ILE A 314 -16.25 -25.17 19.39
N GLN A 315 -15.00 -25.61 19.62
CA GLN A 315 -13.88 -25.25 18.76
C GLN A 315 -14.08 -25.75 17.32
N GLN A 316 -14.48 -27.03 17.16
CA GLN A 316 -14.79 -27.63 15.87
C GLN A 316 -15.87 -26.84 15.12
N ARG A 317 -16.95 -26.45 15.82
CA ARG A 317 -18.04 -25.69 15.21
C ARG A 317 -17.64 -24.26 14.84
N LYS A 318 -16.80 -23.60 15.64
CA LYS A 318 -16.21 -22.29 15.30
C LYS A 318 -15.39 -22.40 14.01
N ILE A 319 -14.56 -23.43 13.88
CA ILE A 319 -13.74 -23.68 12.67
C ILE A 319 -14.64 -23.96 11.46
N LEU A 320 -15.69 -24.77 11.60
CA LEU A 320 -16.64 -25.05 10.51
C LEU A 320 -17.35 -23.78 10.01
N TYR A 321 -17.81 -22.90 10.90
CA TYR A 321 -18.41 -21.62 10.47
C TYR A 321 -17.39 -20.74 9.75
N MET A 322 -16.16 -20.62 10.27
CA MET A 322 -15.10 -19.84 9.62
C MET A 322 -14.74 -20.41 8.25
N GLY A 323 -14.57 -21.74 8.15
CA GLY A 323 -14.32 -22.45 6.90
C GLY A 323 -15.45 -22.22 5.89
N LEU A 324 -16.72 -22.37 6.30
CA LEU A 324 -17.87 -22.13 5.43
C LEU A 324 -17.89 -20.69 4.88
N TYR A 325 -17.65 -19.69 5.73
CA TYR A 325 -17.59 -18.30 5.28
C TYR A 325 -16.45 -18.06 4.29
N LEU A 326 -15.26 -18.61 4.55
CA LEU A 326 -14.10 -18.48 3.66
C LEU A 326 -14.32 -19.19 2.33
N LEU A 327 -14.95 -20.37 2.32
CA LEU A 327 -15.29 -21.09 1.08
C LEU A 327 -16.30 -20.31 0.24
N ILE A 328 -17.35 -19.77 0.86
CA ILE A 328 -18.30 -18.85 0.21
C ILE A 328 -17.54 -17.65 -0.36
N TRP A 329 -16.69 -17.01 0.43
CA TRP A 329 -15.90 -15.86 -0.01
C TRP A 329 -14.97 -16.21 -1.19
N GLY A 330 -14.33 -17.37 -1.15
CA GLY A 330 -13.41 -17.88 -2.16
C GLY A 330 -14.06 -18.04 -3.54
N GLU A 331 -15.30 -18.54 -3.60
CA GLU A 331 -16.05 -18.73 -4.85
C GLU A 331 -16.94 -17.55 -5.26
N ALA A 332 -17.21 -16.59 -4.35
CA ALA A 332 -18.15 -15.49 -4.60
C ALA A 332 -17.59 -14.31 -5.43
N ALA A 333 -16.59 -14.53 -6.31
CA ALA A 333 -15.89 -13.55 -7.17
C ALA A 333 -16.49 -12.13 -7.22
N ASN A 334 -17.32 -11.81 -8.22
CA ASN A 334 -17.94 -10.48 -8.39
C ASN A 334 -18.99 -10.15 -7.31
N VAL A 335 -19.53 -11.16 -6.63
CA VAL A 335 -20.47 -11.00 -5.52
C VAL A 335 -19.79 -10.44 -4.27
N ARG A 336 -18.44 -10.45 -4.18
CA ARG A 336 -17.67 -9.82 -3.08
C ARG A 336 -17.93 -8.31 -2.94
N PHE A 337 -18.31 -7.65 -4.02
CA PHE A 337 -18.69 -6.23 -4.00
C PHE A 337 -20.09 -6.00 -3.41
N MET A 338 -20.83 -7.07 -3.08
CA MET A 338 -22.16 -7.04 -2.47
C MET A 338 -22.11 -7.68 -1.06
N PRO A 339 -21.60 -6.97 -0.04
CA PRO A 339 -21.38 -7.53 1.29
C PRO A 339 -22.65 -7.98 2.03
N GLU A 340 -23.81 -7.36 1.76
CA GLU A 340 -25.09 -7.80 2.33
C GLU A 340 -25.57 -9.09 1.68
N CYS A 341 -25.38 -9.24 0.37
CA CYS A 341 -25.65 -10.48 -0.35
C CYS A 341 -24.80 -11.65 0.19
N LEU A 342 -23.51 -11.40 0.47
CA LEU A 342 -22.66 -12.40 1.11
C LEU A 342 -23.14 -12.77 2.52
N CYS A 343 -23.53 -11.78 3.33
CA CYS A 343 -24.09 -12.02 4.65
C CYS A 343 -25.38 -12.85 4.58
N TYR A 344 -26.22 -12.61 3.57
CA TYR A 344 -27.44 -13.35 3.30
C TYR A 344 -27.16 -14.82 2.94
N ILE A 345 -26.25 -15.08 1.98
CA ILE A 345 -25.84 -16.44 1.60
C ILE A 345 -25.30 -17.19 2.81
N PHE A 346 -24.36 -16.56 3.54
CA PHE A 346 -23.80 -17.15 4.75
C PHE A 346 -24.85 -17.39 5.84
N HIS A 347 -25.81 -16.48 6.04
CA HIS A 347 -26.85 -16.63 7.06
C HIS A 347 -27.65 -17.92 6.88
N ASN A 348 -28.04 -18.22 5.64
CA ASN A 348 -28.85 -19.39 5.31
C ASN A 348 -28.01 -20.66 5.33
N MET A 349 -26.81 -20.66 4.72
CA MET A 349 -25.92 -21.82 4.74
C MET A 349 -25.42 -22.17 6.15
N ALA A 350 -25.18 -21.19 7.01
CA ALA A 350 -24.84 -21.42 8.41
C ALA A 350 -26.02 -22.02 9.20
N HIS A 351 -27.26 -21.64 8.86
CA HIS A 351 -28.46 -22.25 9.43
C HIS A 351 -28.61 -23.72 8.99
N GLU A 352 -28.38 -24.02 7.72
CA GLU A 352 -28.34 -25.39 7.20
C GLU A 352 -27.23 -26.22 7.86
N LEU A 353 -26.01 -25.69 7.94
CA LEU A 353 -24.88 -26.32 8.61
C LEU A 353 -25.21 -26.70 10.06
N HIS A 354 -25.87 -25.81 10.80
CA HIS A 354 -26.32 -26.12 12.15
C HIS A 354 -27.34 -27.26 12.18
N GLY A 355 -28.31 -27.27 11.25
CA GLY A 355 -29.28 -28.36 11.11
C GLY A 355 -28.64 -29.70 10.80
N LEU A 356 -27.62 -29.72 9.93
CA LEU A 356 -26.84 -30.92 9.59
C LEU A 356 -26.09 -31.49 10.79
N LEU A 357 -25.41 -30.62 11.55
CA LEU A 357 -24.65 -31.03 12.74
C LEU A 357 -25.55 -31.42 13.92
N ALA A 358 -26.78 -30.94 13.97
CA ALA A 358 -27.76 -31.33 14.99
C ALA A 358 -28.42 -32.69 14.70
N GLY A 359 -28.16 -33.31 13.54
CA GLY A 359 -28.80 -34.56 13.14
C GLY A 359 -30.30 -34.40 12.88
N ASN A 360 -30.75 -33.19 12.54
CA ASN A 360 -32.17 -32.95 12.31
C ASN A 360 -32.64 -33.75 11.09
N VAL A 361 -33.70 -34.53 11.30
CA VAL A 361 -34.38 -35.29 10.26
C VAL A 361 -35.46 -34.39 9.64
N SER A 362 -35.56 -34.39 8.32
CA SER A 362 -36.63 -33.69 7.62
C SER A 362 -37.99 -34.22 8.06
N ILE A 363 -38.86 -33.34 8.56
CA ILE A 363 -40.22 -33.68 9.01
C ILE A 363 -41.05 -34.28 7.87
N VAL A 364 -40.74 -33.91 6.61
CA VAL A 364 -41.50 -34.30 5.41
C VAL A 364 -40.98 -35.59 4.79
N THR A 365 -39.67 -35.85 4.85
CA THR A 365 -39.04 -36.98 4.12
C THR A 365 -38.50 -38.08 5.00
N GLY A 366 -38.36 -37.87 6.32
CA GLY A 366 -37.80 -38.88 7.24
C GLY A 366 -36.30 -39.15 7.04
N GLU A 367 -35.65 -38.49 6.08
CA GLU A 367 -34.21 -38.55 5.83
C GLU A 367 -33.46 -37.40 6.54
N ASN A 368 -32.15 -37.59 6.77
CA ASN A 368 -31.27 -36.50 7.21
C ASN A 368 -31.41 -35.30 6.28
N ILE A 369 -31.55 -34.09 6.84
CA ILE A 369 -31.61 -32.85 6.05
C ILE A 369 -30.39 -32.80 5.12
N LYS A 370 -30.61 -32.56 3.83
CA LYS A 370 -29.56 -32.25 2.85
C LYS A 370 -29.54 -30.74 2.61
N PRO A 371 -28.39 -30.14 2.30
CA PRO A 371 -28.34 -28.71 1.96
C PRO A 371 -29.18 -28.43 0.72
N SER A 372 -29.87 -27.28 0.69
CA SER A 372 -30.78 -26.90 -0.41
C SER A 372 -30.13 -26.92 -1.79
N TYR A 373 -28.85 -26.56 -1.85
CA TYR A 373 -28.06 -26.51 -3.08
C TYR A 373 -26.92 -27.54 -3.12
N GLY A 374 -26.80 -28.38 -2.09
CA GLY A 374 -25.67 -29.31 -1.93
C GLY A 374 -25.82 -30.64 -2.67
N GLY A 375 -24.78 -31.47 -2.60
CA GLY A 375 -24.80 -32.86 -3.08
C GLY A 375 -24.18 -33.13 -4.46
N ASP A 376 -23.97 -32.11 -5.30
CA ASP A 376 -23.25 -32.25 -6.57
C ASP A 376 -21.89 -31.53 -6.50
N ASP A 377 -20.91 -31.97 -7.29
CA ASP A 377 -19.63 -31.27 -7.44
C ASP A 377 -19.85 -29.85 -8.01
N GLU A 378 -19.17 -28.84 -7.48
CA GLU A 378 -19.31 -27.43 -7.90
C GLU A 378 -20.75 -26.87 -7.86
N ALA A 379 -21.62 -27.46 -7.03
CA ALA A 379 -23.01 -27.03 -6.93
C ALA A 379 -23.16 -25.59 -6.40
N PHE A 380 -22.29 -25.14 -5.48
CA PHE A 380 -22.34 -23.79 -4.95
C PHE A 380 -22.12 -22.74 -6.04
N LEU A 381 -21.06 -22.88 -6.83
CA LEU A 381 -20.77 -21.98 -7.94
C LEU A 381 -21.91 -21.98 -8.98
N ARG A 382 -22.42 -23.17 -9.34
CA ARG A 382 -23.43 -23.31 -10.41
C ARG A 382 -24.84 -22.88 -9.99
N LYS A 383 -25.26 -23.21 -8.77
CA LYS A 383 -26.64 -23.00 -8.30
C LYS A 383 -26.83 -21.75 -7.44
N VAL A 384 -25.78 -21.23 -6.79
CA VAL A 384 -25.86 -20.03 -5.93
C VAL A 384 -25.20 -18.81 -6.59
N VAL A 385 -23.93 -18.91 -6.98
CA VAL A 385 -23.16 -17.75 -7.46
C VAL A 385 -23.54 -17.38 -8.90
N LYS A 386 -23.60 -18.35 -9.81
CA LYS A 386 -23.85 -18.11 -11.24
C LYS A 386 -25.18 -17.37 -11.51
N PRO A 387 -26.32 -17.71 -10.88
CA PRO A 387 -27.56 -16.96 -11.09
C PRO A 387 -27.44 -15.48 -10.71
N ILE A 388 -26.79 -15.17 -9.58
CA ILE A 388 -26.56 -13.79 -9.13
C ILE A 388 -25.62 -13.06 -10.09
N TYR A 389 -24.54 -13.72 -10.51
CA TYR A 389 -23.60 -13.15 -11.48
C TYR A 389 -24.27 -12.83 -12.83
N CYS A 390 -25.14 -13.71 -13.34
CA CYS A 390 -25.87 -13.44 -14.59
C CYS A 390 -26.78 -12.21 -14.51
N VAL A 391 -27.29 -11.86 -13.32
CA VAL A 391 -28.03 -10.59 -13.13
C VAL A 391 -27.07 -9.40 -13.23
N ILE A 392 -25.91 -9.47 -12.55
CA ILE A 392 -24.89 -8.42 -12.57
C ILE A 392 -24.34 -8.20 -13.98
N GLU A 393 -24.01 -9.27 -14.70
CA GLU A 393 -23.49 -9.24 -16.07
C GLU A 393 -24.47 -8.51 -17.00
N ARG A 394 -25.75 -8.88 -16.95
CA ARG A 394 -26.79 -8.24 -17.78
C ARG A 394 -27.02 -6.77 -17.43
N GLU A 395 -26.98 -6.40 -16.16
CA GLU A 395 -27.06 -4.98 -15.77
C GLU A 395 -25.80 -4.21 -16.21
N ALA A 396 -24.62 -4.83 -16.17
CA ALA A 396 -23.39 -4.24 -16.67
C ALA A 396 -23.40 -4.04 -18.19
N GLU A 397 -23.97 -4.97 -18.96
CA GLU A 397 -24.15 -4.81 -20.42
C GLU A 397 -25.02 -3.59 -20.78
N LYS A 398 -26.04 -3.28 -19.96
CA LYS A 398 -26.87 -2.08 -20.16
C LYS A 398 -26.09 -0.77 -20.06
N ASN A 399 -24.92 -0.76 -19.41
CA ASN A 399 -24.05 0.41 -19.29
C ASN A 399 -23.47 0.86 -20.65
N LYS A 400 -23.45 -0.01 -21.68
CA LYS A 400 -22.88 0.30 -23.02
C LYS A 400 -21.50 0.97 -22.94
N ASN A 401 -20.57 0.39 -22.17
CA ASN A 401 -19.22 0.93 -21.94
C ASN A 401 -19.18 2.39 -21.44
N GLY A 402 -20.13 2.79 -20.59
CA GLY A 402 -20.17 4.13 -19.99
C GLY A 402 -20.89 5.19 -20.83
N THR A 403 -21.54 4.79 -21.92
CA THR A 403 -22.32 5.72 -22.78
C THR A 403 -23.80 5.79 -22.41
N ALA A 404 -24.31 4.84 -21.63
CA ALA A 404 -25.69 4.86 -21.16
C ALA A 404 -25.87 5.84 -19.99
N SER A 405 -27.07 6.43 -19.87
CA SER A 405 -27.42 7.24 -18.72
C SER A 405 -27.38 6.37 -17.46
N HIS A 406 -26.84 6.92 -16.36
CA HIS A 406 -26.88 6.25 -15.06
C HIS A 406 -28.32 5.95 -14.59
N ALA A 407 -29.36 6.48 -15.21
CA ALA A 407 -30.76 6.13 -14.90
C ALA A 407 -31.19 4.76 -15.42
N ASP A 408 -30.52 4.25 -16.46
CA ASP A 408 -31.01 3.15 -17.29
C ASP A 408 -30.52 1.75 -16.86
N TRP A 409 -29.55 1.68 -15.93
CA TRP A 409 -28.91 0.45 -15.47
C TRP A 409 -28.65 0.48 -13.96
N CYS A 410 -28.55 -0.66 -13.30
CA CYS A 410 -28.26 -0.75 -11.85
C CYS A 410 -26.82 -1.14 -11.58
N ASN A 411 -26.18 -0.50 -10.59
CA ASN A 411 -24.84 -0.89 -10.15
C ASN A 411 -24.91 -1.97 -9.04
N TYR A 412 -23.73 -2.42 -8.57
CA TYR A 412 -23.64 -3.42 -7.50
C TYR A 412 -24.23 -2.92 -6.17
N ASP A 413 -24.15 -1.61 -5.87
CA ASP A 413 -24.73 -1.02 -4.66
C ASP A 413 -26.26 -1.09 -4.69
N ASP A 414 -26.87 -0.75 -5.83
CA ASP A 414 -28.33 -0.81 -6.05
C ASP A 414 -28.87 -2.24 -5.83
N LEU A 415 -28.11 -3.25 -6.27
CA LEU A 415 -28.45 -4.66 -6.09
C LEU A 415 -28.20 -5.15 -4.65
N ASN A 416 -27.18 -4.62 -3.98
CA ASN A 416 -26.81 -4.99 -2.62
C ASN A 416 -27.81 -4.46 -1.59
N GLU A 417 -28.31 -3.23 -1.78
CA GLU A 417 -29.28 -2.57 -0.89
C GLU A 417 -30.75 -2.99 -1.16
N SER A 418 -30.98 -4.26 -1.49
CA SER A 418 -32.34 -4.76 -1.71
C SER A 418 -33.15 -4.70 -0.40
N SER A 419 -34.27 -3.99 -0.46
CA SER A 419 -34.98 -3.51 0.72
C SER A 419 -35.64 -4.61 1.59
N ASP A 420 -35.68 -5.85 1.07
CA ASP A 420 -36.03 -7.10 1.75
C ASP A 420 -35.25 -8.27 1.14
N CYS A 421 -33.94 -8.38 1.40
CA CYS A 421 -33.11 -9.48 0.89
C CYS A 421 -33.67 -10.89 1.21
N PHE A 422 -34.38 -11.04 2.33
CA PHE A 422 -35.03 -12.31 2.70
C PHE A 422 -36.29 -12.65 1.89
N SER A 423 -36.85 -11.71 1.12
CA SER A 423 -37.94 -12.00 0.16
C SER A 423 -37.48 -12.94 -0.96
N LEU A 424 -36.17 -13.03 -1.21
CA LEU A 424 -35.56 -13.92 -2.19
C LEU A 424 -35.78 -15.40 -1.85
N GLY A 425 -35.93 -15.75 -0.56
CA GLY A 425 -36.10 -17.13 -0.10
C GLY A 425 -34.84 -18.00 -0.18
N TRP A 426 -34.81 -19.11 0.56
CA TRP A 426 -33.74 -20.11 0.51
C TRP A 426 -34.35 -21.52 0.47
N PRO A 427 -34.28 -22.27 -0.66
CA PRO A 427 -33.68 -21.89 -1.94
C PRO A 427 -34.27 -20.60 -2.54
N MET A 428 -33.40 -19.85 -3.24
CA MET A 428 -33.74 -18.62 -3.96
C MET A 428 -34.84 -18.88 -4.98
N ARG A 429 -35.86 -18.02 -4.92
CA ARG A 429 -37.06 -18.08 -5.73
C ARG A 429 -36.82 -17.50 -7.12
N ASP A 430 -36.92 -18.34 -8.14
CA ASP A 430 -36.81 -17.93 -9.55
C ASP A 430 -37.93 -16.98 -10.02
N ASP A 431 -39.03 -16.87 -9.26
CA ASP A 431 -40.15 -15.95 -9.51
C ASP A 431 -40.01 -14.58 -8.82
N GLY A 432 -38.95 -14.40 -8.02
CA GLY A 432 -38.66 -13.16 -7.31
C GLY A 432 -38.28 -11.99 -8.24
N ASP A 433 -38.59 -10.76 -7.82
CA ASP A 433 -38.32 -9.55 -8.60
C ASP A 433 -36.83 -9.40 -9.00
N PHE A 434 -35.91 -9.94 -8.21
CA PHE A 434 -34.47 -9.93 -8.45
C PHE A 434 -34.05 -10.71 -9.72
N PHE A 435 -34.69 -11.84 -10.02
CA PHE A 435 -34.36 -12.70 -11.18
C PHE A 435 -35.29 -12.50 -12.40
N LYS A 436 -36.25 -11.56 -12.35
CA LYS A 436 -37.16 -11.30 -13.47
C LYS A 436 -36.48 -10.76 -14.73
N SER A 437 -35.34 -10.07 -14.60
CA SER A 437 -34.55 -9.61 -15.74
C SER A 437 -33.94 -10.77 -16.55
N THR A 438 -33.93 -11.99 -16.00
CA THR A 438 -33.15 -13.11 -16.54
C THR A 438 -33.93 -13.98 -17.56
N ARG A 439 -35.27 -13.86 -17.64
CA ARG A 439 -36.17 -14.87 -18.25
C ARG A 439 -36.62 -14.61 -19.71
N ASP A 440 -36.49 -13.40 -20.24
CA ASP A 440 -37.18 -13.01 -21.49
C ASP A 440 -36.49 -13.41 -22.81
N THR A 441 -35.38 -14.16 -22.79
CA THR A 441 -34.76 -14.66 -24.03
C THR A 441 -35.48 -15.86 -24.65
N GLY A 442 -36.46 -16.48 -23.97
CA GLY A 442 -37.09 -17.73 -24.43
C GLY A 442 -38.50 -17.63 -25.03
N LYS A 443 -39.29 -16.57 -24.77
CA LYS A 443 -40.68 -16.47 -25.26
C LYS A 443 -41.01 -15.07 -25.77
N LYS A 444 -40.98 -14.90 -27.09
CA LYS A 444 -41.50 -13.74 -27.82
C LYS A 444 -43.04 -13.68 -27.81
N THR A 445 -43.69 -13.71 -26.65
CA THR A 445 -45.14 -13.54 -26.58
C THR A 445 -45.56 -12.54 -25.51
N SER A 446 -46.17 -11.46 -25.99
CA SER A 446 -46.75 -10.30 -25.30
C SER A 446 -45.76 -9.23 -24.81
N ARG A 447 -45.82 -8.07 -25.48
CA ARG A 447 -45.27 -6.77 -25.03
C ARG A 447 -45.97 -6.31 -23.74
N ARG A 448 -45.72 -6.96 -22.61
CA ARG A 448 -45.86 -6.28 -21.31
C ARG A 448 -44.56 -5.51 -21.11
N LYS A 449 -44.64 -4.16 -21.00
CA LYS A 449 -43.48 -3.33 -20.66
C LYS A 449 -42.78 -3.96 -19.45
N CYS A 450 -41.60 -4.52 -19.67
CA CYS A 450 -40.79 -5.14 -18.65
C CYS A 450 -40.50 -4.09 -17.57
N ARG A 451 -41.04 -4.27 -16.36
CA ARG A 451 -40.56 -3.53 -15.19
C ARG A 451 -39.15 -4.04 -14.95
N SER A 452 -38.15 -3.37 -15.53
CA SER A 452 -36.75 -3.48 -15.14
C SER A 452 -36.67 -3.50 -13.61
N THR A 453 -35.72 -4.20 -13.01
CA THR A 453 -35.23 -3.95 -11.64
C THR A 453 -34.54 -2.58 -11.60
N GLY A 454 -35.21 -1.52 -12.04
CA GLY A 454 -34.71 -0.14 -12.02
C GLY A 454 -34.29 0.30 -10.62
N LYS A 455 -33.34 1.23 -10.62
CA LYS A 455 -32.63 1.74 -9.46
C LYS A 455 -33.55 1.98 -8.26
N SER A 456 -33.17 1.38 -7.13
CA SER A 456 -33.94 1.41 -5.88
C SER A 456 -33.82 2.75 -5.18
N ASN A 457 -32.60 3.33 -5.12
CA ASN A 457 -32.32 4.36 -4.13
C ASN A 457 -31.78 5.70 -4.69
N PHE A 458 -31.24 5.76 -5.92
CA PHE A 458 -30.76 7.04 -6.46
C PHE A 458 -30.56 7.08 -7.99
N VAL A 459 -31.28 7.98 -8.67
CA VAL A 459 -31.00 8.36 -10.08
C VAL A 459 -30.51 9.80 -10.07
N GLU A 460 -29.21 10.02 -10.19
CA GLU A 460 -28.65 11.38 -10.29
C GLU A 460 -28.94 11.96 -11.67
N ILE A 461 -29.92 12.86 -11.78
CA ILE A 461 -30.08 13.70 -12.96
C ILE A 461 -29.37 15.01 -12.69
N ARG A 462 -28.10 15.16 -13.11
CA ARG A 462 -27.33 16.37 -12.83
C ARG A 462 -27.93 17.60 -13.51
N THR A 463 -28.54 18.47 -12.71
CA THR A 463 -28.98 19.82 -13.09
C THR A 463 -28.23 20.87 -12.27
N PHE A 464 -28.18 22.12 -12.75
CA PHE A 464 -27.55 23.23 -12.01
C PHE A 464 -28.13 23.40 -10.59
N TRP A 465 -29.43 23.12 -10.40
CA TRP A 465 -30.11 23.20 -9.11
C TRP A 465 -29.61 22.18 -8.08
N HIS A 466 -28.89 21.12 -8.50
CA HIS A 466 -28.21 20.23 -7.55
C HIS A 466 -27.14 20.92 -6.73
N LEU A 467 -26.50 21.98 -7.24
CA LEU A 467 -25.51 22.73 -6.47
C LEU A 467 -26.16 23.38 -5.23
N PHE A 468 -27.35 23.96 -5.39
CA PHE A 468 -28.09 24.57 -4.28
C PHE A 468 -28.64 23.53 -3.31
N ARG A 469 -29.14 22.39 -3.82
CA ARG A 469 -29.62 21.28 -2.98
C ARG A 469 -28.50 20.64 -2.16
N SER A 470 -27.36 20.32 -2.79
CA SER A 470 -26.28 19.54 -2.15
C SER A 470 -25.46 20.35 -1.16
N PHE A 471 -25.37 21.67 -1.35
CA PHE A 471 -24.65 22.59 -0.47
C PHE A 471 -25.60 23.57 0.26
N ASP A 472 -26.85 23.14 0.52
CA ASP A 472 -27.91 23.92 1.16
C ASP A 472 -27.46 24.65 2.45
N ARG A 473 -26.74 23.93 3.31
CA ARG A 473 -26.25 24.46 4.59
C ARG A 473 -25.25 25.59 4.39
N LEU A 474 -24.40 25.48 3.37
CA LEU A 474 -23.41 26.48 3.04
C LEU A 474 -24.07 27.75 2.49
N TRP A 475 -25.01 27.59 1.55
CA TRP A 475 -25.79 28.72 1.02
C TRP A 475 -26.60 29.42 2.11
N THR A 476 -27.27 28.65 2.97
CA THR A 476 -28.05 29.19 4.08
C THR A 476 -27.14 29.95 5.04
N PHE A 477 -26.01 29.38 5.43
CA PHE A 477 -25.07 30.04 6.32
C PHE A 477 -24.53 31.37 5.75
N TYR A 478 -24.15 31.41 4.47
CA TYR A 478 -23.65 32.64 3.85
C TYR A 478 -24.73 33.69 3.60
N ILE A 479 -25.94 33.31 3.18
CA ILE A 479 -27.03 34.27 2.97
C ILE A 479 -27.44 34.91 4.30
N LEU A 480 -27.58 34.11 5.36
CA LEU A 480 -27.89 34.62 6.69
C LEU A 480 -26.75 35.49 7.24
N GLY A 481 -25.50 35.07 7.08
CA GLY A 481 -24.33 35.86 7.48
C GLY A 481 -24.25 37.21 6.75
N LEU A 482 -24.56 37.23 5.44
CA LEU A 482 -24.64 38.45 4.64
C LEU A 482 -25.72 39.40 5.17
N GLN A 483 -26.92 38.87 5.46
CA GLN A 483 -28.02 39.65 6.02
C GLN A 483 -27.65 40.28 7.38
N VAL A 484 -27.03 39.52 8.29
CA VAL A 484 -26.53 40.04 9.58
C VAL A 484 -25.62 41.24 9.36
N MET A 485 -24.62 41.09 8.50
CA MET A 485 -23.61 42.13 8.27
C MET A 485 -24.19 43.39 7.63
N ILE A 486 -25.14 43.23 6.69
CA ILE A 486 -25.85 44.38 6.08
C ILE A 486 -26.65 45.14 7.13
N ILE A 487 -27.41 44.44 7.99
CA ILE A 487 -28.21 45.07 9.05
C ILE A 487 -27.33 45.85 10.02
N ILE A 488 -26.22 45.24 10.49
CA ILE A 488 -25.29 45.89 11.42
C ILE A 488 -24.65 47.13 10.76
N ALA A 489 -24.19 47.00 9.51
CA ALA A 489 -23.56 48.10 8.79
C ALA A 489 -24.56 49.24 8.49
N TRP A 490 -25.83 48.92 8.23
CA TRP A 490 -26.87 49.90 7.92
C TRP A 490 -27.21 50.78 9.13
N ASN A 491 -27.23 50.20 10.33
CA ASN A 491 -27.52 50.92 11.58
C ASN A 491 -26.29 51.66 12.14
N GLY A 492 -25.09 51.46 11.58
CA GLY A 492 -23.87 52.18 11.97
C GLY A 492 -23.39 51.86 13.40
N ALA A 493 -23.85 50.75 13.98
CA ALA A 493 -23.61 50.38 15.37
C ALA A 493 -22.22 49.73 15.58
N SER A 494 -21.62 49.98 16.74
CA SER A 494 -20.39 49.29 17.17
C SER A 494 -20.68 47.84 17.60
N LEU A 495 -19.67 46.95 17.55
CA LEU A 495 -19.82 45.52 17.94
C LEU A 495 -20.32 45.33 19.39
N THR A 496 -20.15 46.32 20.26
CA THR A 496 -20.63 46.32 21.65
C THR A 496 -22.09 46.71 21.80
N GLU A 497 -22.69 47.32 20.77
CA GLU A 497 -24.08 47.78 20.73
C GLU A 497 -25.03 46.78 20.06
N ILE A 498 -24.53 45.59 19.69
CA ILE A 498 -25.33 44.51 19.06
C ILE A 498 -26.55 44.11 19.91
N PHE A 499 -26.45 44.27 21.23
CA PHE A 499 -27.54 43.96 22.17
C PHE A 499 -28.51 45.13 22.41
N GLN A 500 -28.40 46.23 21.66
CA GLN A 500 -29.40 47.30 21.70
C GLN A 500 -30.74 46.84 21.09
N LYS A 501 -31.84 47.38 21.62
CA LYS A 501 -33.21 46.89 21.45
C LYS A 501 -33.65 46.84 19.98
N ASP A 502 -33.37 47.91 19.23
CA ASP A 502 -33.83 48.06 17.84
C ASP A 502 -33.03 47.15 16.89
N LEU A 503 -31.73 47.02 17.14
CA LEU A 503 -30.84 46.19 16.33
C LEU A 503 -31.11 44.69 16.54
N LEU A 504 -31.42 44.24 17.76
CA LEU A 504 -31.82 42.85 18.02
C LEU A 504 -33.14 42.50 17.31
N TYR A 505 -34.10 43.41 17.28
CA TYR A 505 -35.35 43.23 16.54
C TYR A 505 -35.09 43.07 15.04
N ASP A 506 -34.26 43.93 14.44
CA ASP A 506 -33.89 43.85 13.02
C ASP A 506 -33.13 42.56 12.68
N ILE A 507 -32.13 42.19 13.50
CA ILE A 507 -31.35 40.95 13.34
C ILE A 507 -32.27 39.73 13.44
N SER A 508 -33.30 39.77 14.29
CA SER A 508 -34.20 38.63 14.44
C SER A 508 -34.98 38.27 13.16
N SER A 509 -35.02 39.15 12.14
CA SER A 509 -35.57 38.87 10.80
C SER A 509 -34.84 37.74 10.05
N ILE A 510 -33.63 37.36 10.46
CA ILE A 510 -32.84 36.26 9.89
C ILE A 510 -33.58 34.92 10.02
N PHE A 511 -34.40 34.73 11.05
CA PHE A 511 -35.15 33.48 11.20
C PHE A 511 -36.25 33.34 10.14
N ILE A 512 -36.80 34.45 9.65
CA ILE A 512 -37.75 34.47 8.53
C ILE A 512 -37.07 34.03 7.25
N THR A 513 -35.90 34.62 6.93
CA THR A 513 -35.15 34.25 5.73
C THR A 513 -34.64 32.81 5.80
N ALA A 514 -34.23 32.34 6.98
CA ALA A 514 -33.87 30.94 7.20
C ALA A 514 -35.05 29.98 6.94
N ALA A 515 -36.27 30.33 7.34
CA ALA A 515 -37.46 29.54 7.07
C ALA A 515 -37.80 29.49 5.57
N ILE A 516 -37.66 30.62 4.86
CA ILE A 516 -37.86 30.69 3.40
C ILE A 516 -36.83 29.80 2.67
N LEU A 517 -35.55 29.87 3.05
CA LEU A 517 -34.50 29.04 2.46
C LEU A 517 -34.75 27.55 2.72
N ARG A 518 -35.24 27.19 3.92
CA ARG A 518 -35.62 25.81 4.26
C ARG A 518 -36.83 25.33 3.46
N PHE A 519 -37.78 26.22 3.17
CA PHE A 519 -38.89 25.91 2.27
C PHE A 519 -38.39 25.66 0.84
N ILE A 520 -37.55 26.55 0.29
CA ILE A 520 -36.92 26.37 -1.02
C ILE A 520 -36.17 25.04 -1.10
N GLN A 521 -35.39 24.71 -0.07
CA GLN A 521 -34.72 23.41 0.05
C GLN A 521 -35.72 22.26 -0.01
N SER A 522 -36.81 22.30 0.76
CA SER A 522 -37.80 21.23 0.79
C SER A 522 -38.52 21.03 -0.56
N VAL A 523 -38.73 22.12 -1.31
CA VAL A 523 -39.30 22.11 -2.66
C VAL A 523 -38.31 21.53 -3.66
N LEU A 524 -37.06 21.98 -3.63
CA LEU A 524 -35.97 21.40 -4.44
C LEU A 524 -35.80 19.91 -4.11
N ASP A 525 -35.99 19.52 -2.84
CA ASP A 525 -35.91 18.14 -2.41
C ASP A 525 -36.97 17.25 -3.07
N LEU A 526 -38.15 17.80 -3.31
CA LEU A 526 -39.25 17.12 -3.98
C LEU A 526 -39.07 17.10 -5.50
N ALA A 527 -38.77 18.27 -6.08
CA ALA A 527 -38.71 18.49 -7.53
C ALA A 527 -37.56 17.74 -8.20
N ILE A 528 -36.38 17.73 -7.57
CA ILE A 528 -35.20 17.05 -8.11
C ILE A 528 -35.33 15.53 -8.00
N ASN A 529 -35.96 15.02 -6.94
CA ASN A 529 -36.19 13.59 -6.75
C ASN A 529 -37.44 13.07 -7.48
N PHE A 530 -38.19 13.94 -8.15
CA PHE A 530 -39.45 13.65 -8.85
C PHE A 530 -39.39 12.45 -9.83
N PRO A 531 -38.30 12.23 -10.59
CA PRO A 531 -38.20 11.08 -11.52
C PRO A 531 -38.14 9.71 -10.81
N GLY A 532 -37.84 9.65 -9.51
CA GLY A 532 -37.72 8.41 -8.72
C GLY A 532 -39.02 7.92 -8.06
N TYR A 533 -40.13 8.65 -8.18
CA TYR A 533 -41.36 8.43 -7.39
C TYR A 533 -42.03 7.08 -7.58
N HIS A 534 -41.86 6.43 -8.73
CA HIS A 534 -42.54 5.18 -9.03
C HIS A 534 -42.10 3.98 -8.17
N ARG A 535 -41.06 4.12 -7.34
CA ARG A 535 -40.52 3.04 -6.48
C ARG A 535 -40.34 3.41 -5.02
N TRP A 536 -40.64 4.65 -4.62
CA TRP A 536 -40.47 5.06 -3.23
C TRP A 536 -41.44 4.34 -2.31
N ARG A 537 -40.95 3.94 -1.12
CA ARG A 537 -41.83 3.50 -0.05
C ARG A 537 -42.72 4.68 0.35
N PHE A 538 -43.98 4.41 0.67
CA PHE A 538 -44.94 5.43 1.12
C PHE A 538 -44.36 6.31 2.25
N THR A 539 -43.56 5.71 3.13
CA THR A 539 -42.86 6.39 4.22
C THR A 539 -41.87 7.47 3.77
N ASP A 540 -41.18 7.29 2.64
CA ASP A 540 -40.21 8.26 2.14
C ASP A 540 -40.90 9.44 1.44
N VAL A 541 -41.97 9.17 0.70
CA VAL A 541 -42.85 10.21 0.12
C VAL A 541 -43.46 11.04 1.25
N LEU A 542 -44.03 10.38 2.26
CA LEU A 542 -44.65 11.04 3.41
C LEU A 542 -43.67 11.97 4.13
N ARG A 543 -42.42 11.55 4.32
CA ARG A 543 -41.38 12.38 4.95
C ARG A 543 -41.15 13.67 4.19
N ASN A 544 -41.00 13.61 2.87
CA ASN A 544 -40.69 14.80 2.06
C ASN A 544 -41.88 15.76 1.98
N VAL A 545 -43.10 15.23 1.86
CA VAL A 545 -44.32 16.05 1.93
C VAL A 545 -44.45 16.72 3.30
N LEU A 546 -44.21 15.98 4.39
CA LEU A 546 -44.29 16.52 5.74
C LEU A 546 -43.23 17.61 6.00
N LYS A 547 -42.02 17.48 5.41
CA LYS A 547 -40.99 18.54 5.44
C LYS A 547 -41.45 19.84 4.77
N ILE A 548 -42.18 19.75 3.65
CA ILE A 548 -42.74 20.92 2.97
C ILE A 548 -43.80 21.57 3.83
N VAL A 549 -44.77 20.79 4.34
CA VAL A 549 -45.85 21.31 5.19
C VAL A 549 -45.30 22.03 6.42
N VAL A 550 -44.33 21.41 7.11
CA VAL A 550 -43.69 22.03 8.28
C VAL A 550 -42.91 23.29 7.88
N SER A 551 -42.23 23.30 6.74
CA SER A 551 -41.48 24.49 6.29
C SER A 551 -42.42 25.66 5.92
N ILE A 552 -43.53 25.38 5.23
CA ILE A 552 -44.57 26.39 4.94
C ILE A 552 -45.16 26.95 6.23
N ALA A 553 -45.46 26.09 7.21
CA ALA A 553 -45.98 26.53 8.50
C ALA A 553 -45.04 27.55 9.16
N TRP A 554 -43.73 27.32 9.16
CA TRP A 554 -42.75 28.26 9.72
C TRP A 554 -42.60 29.55 8.90
N VAL A 555 -42.68 29.48 7.57
CA VAL A 555 -42.69 30.66 6.68
C VAL A 555 -43.90 31.56 6.93
N ILE A 556 -45.02 31.01 7.44
CA ILE A 556 -46.21 31.79 7.79
C ILE A 556 -46.16 32.26 9.25
N ILE A 557 -45.83 31.37 10.19
CA ILE A 557 -45.84 31.64 11.64
C ILE A 557 -44.81 32.71 12.02
N LEU A 558 -43.58 32.65 11.49
CA LEU A 558 -42.51 33.57 11.90
C LEU A 558 -42.81 35.03 11.48
N PRO A 559 -43.17 35.35 10.21
CA PRO A 559 -43.55 36.71 9.84
C PRO A 559 -44.81 37.21 10.57
N LEU A 560 -45.81 36.34 10.79
CA LEU A 560 -47.03 36.74 11.51
C LEU A 560 -46.72 37.20 12.94
N PHE A 561 -45.88 36.47 13.67
CA PHE A 561 -45.46 36.86 15.02
C PHE A 561 -44.42 37.97 15.05
N TYR A 562 -43.70 38.21 13.95
CA TYR A 562 -42.76 39.32 13.82
C TYR A 562 -43.48 40.67 13.63
N VAL A 563 -44.56 40.69 12.83
CA VAL A 563 -45.30 41.90 12.45
C VAL A 563 -46.48 42.20 13.40
N ARG A 564 -47.17 41.18 13.92
CA ARG A 564 -48.31 41.37 14.84
C ARG A 564 -47.93 41.08 16.28
N GLU A 565 -48.07 42.08 17.15
CA GLU A 565 -48.28 41.86 18.58
C GLU A 565 -49.69 41.25 18.78
N LEU A 566 -49.78 39.92 18.75
CA LEU A 566 -51.04 39.24 19.07
C LEU A 566 -51.35 39.44 20.56
N SER A 567 -52.38 40.23 20.88
CA SER A 567 -52.83 40.53 22.24
C SER A 567 -53.52 39.36 22.97
N PHE A 568 -53.68 38.20 22.33
CA PHE A 568 -54.40 37.04 22.86
C PHE A 568 -53.42 35.96 23.37
N VAL A 569 -52.89 36.16 24.58
CA VAL A 569 -52.08 35.15 25.29
C VAL A 569 -52.88 34.64 26.49
N PRO A 570 -53.14 33.31 26.61
CA PRO A 570 -53.75 32.73 27.81
C PRO A 570 -52.91 33.07 29.06
N GLU A 571 -53.54 33.46 30.18
CA GLU A 571 -52.84 33.91 31.39
C GLU A 571 -51.75 32.93 31.88
N ASN A 572 -52.00 31.62 31.79
CA ASN A 572 -51.04 30.56 32.14
C ASN A 572 -49.73 30.59 31.31
N VAL A 573 -49.79 31.04 30.06
CA VAL A 573 -48.62 31.15 29.18
C VAL A 573 -47.88 32.46 29.46
N LYS A 574 -48.60 33.52 29.86
CA LYS A 574 -48.04 34.82 30.24
C LYS A 574 -47.16 34.73 31.49
N ASP A 575 -47.54 33.89 32.46
CA ASP A 575 -46.75 33.62 33.67
C ASP A 575 -45.49 32.80 33.38
N MET A 576 -45.57 31.79 32.50
CA MET A 576 -44.38 31.03 32.04
C MET A 576 -43.41 31.89 31.22
N LEU A 577 -43.93 32.85 30.45
CA LEU A 577 -43.16 33.78 29.62
C LEU A 577 -42.58 34.98 30.41
N SER A 578 -42.90 35.14 31.69
CA SER A 578 -42.39 36.24 32.54
C SER A 578 -40.86 36.27 32.63
N PHE A 579 -40.20 35.11 32.55
CA PHE A 579 -38.74 35.00 32.45
C PHE A 579 -38.17 35.56 31.14
N LEU A 580 -38.92 35.49 30.04
CA LEU A 580 -38.54 36.03 28.73
C LEU A 580 -38.83 37.53 28.59
N ASN A 581 -39.70 38.09 29.43
CA ASN A 581 -39.95 39.54 29.49
C ASN A 581 -38.72 40.35 29.94
N GLN A 582 -37.62 39.71 30.38
CA GLN A 582 -36.34 40.39 30.61
C GLN A 582 -35.59 40.74 29.31
N LEU A 583 -35.91 40.11 28.17
CA LEU A 583 -35.38 40.46 26.85
C LEU A 583 -36.23 41.58 26.23
N ASN A 584 -36.06 42.79 26.75
CA ASN A 584 -36.83 43.97 26.33
C ASN A 584 -36.60 44.34 24.85
N GLY A 585 -37.57 44.08 23.98
CA GLY A 585 -37.62 44.64 22.61
C GLY A 585 -38.24 43.75 21.52
N VAL A 586 -38.41 42.44 21.75
CA VAL A 586 -38.99 41.50 20.77
C VAL A 586 -40.23 40.84 21.36
N SER A 587 -41.31 40.70 20.56
CA SER A 587 -42.54 40.04 21.00
C SER A 587 -42.24 38.67 21.62
N SER A 588 -42.69 38.44 22.85
CA SER A 588 -42.42 37.20 23.61
C SER A 588 -42.89 35.94 22.88
N LEU A 589 -43.97 36.06 22.10
CA LEU A 589 -44.48 35.01 21.22
C LEU A 589 -43.54 34.72 20.04
N TYR A 590 -42.93 35.75 19.46
CA TYR A 590 -41.95 35.57 18.40
C TYR A 590 -40.69 34.88 18.91
N VAL A 591 -40.17 35.29 20.07
CA VAL A 591 -39.00 34.64 20.70
C VAL A 591 -39.29 33.16 21.01
N MET A 592 -40.48 32.85 21.52
CA MET A 592 -40.90 31.46 21.74
C MET A 592 -40.99 30.66 20.43
N ALA A 593 -41.57 31.24 19.38
CA ALA A 593 -41.64 30.59 18.07
C ALA A 593 -40.25 30.35 17.47
N VAL A 594 -39.33 31.30 17.59
CA VAL A 594 -37.93 31.16 17.18
C VAL A 594 -37.22 30.07 17.99
N ALA A 595 -37.42 30.02 19.32
CA ALA A 595 -36.83 28.98 20.16
C ALA A 595 -37.30 27.57 19.74
N LEU A 596 -38.60 27.41 19.45
CA LEU A 596 -39.17 26.16 18.94
C LEU A 596 -38.63 25.80 17.55
N TYR A 597 -38.49 26.79 16.65
CA TYR A 597 -37.90 26.61 15.32
C TYR A 597 -36.43 26.16 15.38
N LEU A 598 -35.65 26.70 16.33
CA LEU A 598 -34.23 26.38 16.51
C LEU A 598 -33.97 25.08 17.25
N LEU A 599 -34.91 24.59 18.06
CA LEU A 599 -34.73 23.40 18.90
C LEU A 599 -34.16 22.18 18.15
N PRO A 600 -34.63 21.81 16.93
CA PRO A 600 -34.05 20.69 16.20
C PRO A 600 -32.61 20.94 15.73
N ASN A 601 -32.28 22.19 15.38
CA ASN A 601 -30.93 22.58 14.95
C ASN A 601 -29.97 22.60 16.14
N LEU A 602 -30.41 23.08 17.31
CA LEU A 602 -29.64 23.03 18.56
C LEU A 602 -29.37 21.60 19.00
N LEU A 603 -30.36 20.71 18.92
CA LEU A 603 -30.18 19.28 19.18
C LEU A 603 -29.16 18.67 18.21
N THR A 604 -29.26 19.00 16.91
CA THR A 604 -28.32 18.51 15.91
C THR A 604 -26.89 19.01 16.15
N ALA A 605 -26.74 20.28 16.55
CA ALA A 605 -25.45 20.88 16.91
C ALA A 605 -24.86 20.22 18.17
N ALA A 606 -25.68 19.97 19.20
CA ALA A 606 -25.25 19.25 20.39
C ALA A 606 -24.78 17.82 20.05
N LEU A 607 -25.55 17.10 19.23
CA LEU A 607 -25.16 15.75 18.76
C LEU A 607 -23.91 15.76 17.87
N PHE A 608 -23.68 16.86 17.13
CA PHE A 608 -22.46 17.04 16.37
C PHE A 608 -21.24 17.19 17.28
N ILE A 609 -21.32 18.06 18.31
CA ILE A 609 -20.24 18.27 19.29
C ILE A 609 -19.93 16.98 20.08
N PHE A 610 -20.94 16.14 20.33
CA PHE A 610 -20.80 14.86 21.02
C PHE A 610 -20.97 13.67 20.08
N PRO A 611 -19.96 13.35 19.23
CA PRO A 611 -20.06 12.24 18.28
C PRO A 611 -20.22 10.88 18.98
N MET A 612 -19.79 10.73 20.24
CA MET A 612 -20.05 9.51 21.01
C MET A 612 -21.55 9.28 21.23
N LEU A 613 -22.29 10.33 21.61
CA LEU A 613 -23.73 10.27 21.79
C LEU A 613 -24.43 10.04 20.45
N ARG A 614 -23.99 10.72 19.39
CA ARG A 614 -24.52 10.51 18.04
C ARG A 614 -24.30 9.09 17.53
N ARG A 615 -23.12 8.51 17.70
CA ARG A 615 -22.84 7.09 17.37
C ARG A 615 -23.75 6.15 18.15
N TRP A 616 -24.00 6.44 19.43
CA TRP A 616 -24.90 5.63 20.25
C TRP A 616 -26.35 5.71 19.77
N ILE A 617 -26.86 6.91 19.49
CA ILE A 617 -28.21 7.13 18.95
C ILE A 617 -28.34 6.45 17.58
N GLU A 618 -27.38 6.70 16.68
CA GLU A 618 -27.41 6.11 15.36
C GLU A 618 -27.38 4.59 15.45
N ASN A 619 -26.61 3.97 16.35
CA ASN A 619 -26.58 2.50 16.54
C ASN A 619 -27.74 1.92 17.33
N SER A 620 -28.56 2.76 17.96
CA SER A 620 -29.70 2.32 18.74
C SER A 620 -30.84 1.89 17.82
N ASP A 621 -31.47 0.77 18.16
CA ASP A 621 -32.61 0.24 17.43
C ASP A 621 -33.93 0.53 18.16
N TRP A 622 -33.90 1.43 19.15
CA TRP A 622 -35.07 1.81 19.92
C TRP A 622 -36.10 2.55 19.06
N HIS A 623 -37.39 2.21 19.21
CA HIS A 623 -38.45 2.70 18.33
C HIS A 623 -38.55 4.24 18.29
N ILE A 624 -38.38 4.91 19.44
CA ILE A 624 -38.42 6.38 19.53
C ILE A 624 -37.25 7.01 18.78
N ILE A 625 -36.05 6.47 18.97
CA ILE A 625 -34.84 6.93 18.25
C ILE A 625 -35.00 6.68 16.75
N ARG A 626 -35.59 5.55 16.35
CA ARG A 626 -35.87 5.22 14.95
C ARG A 626 -36.81 6.22 14.29
N LEU A 627 -37.85 6.65 15.00
CA LEU A 627 -38.78 7.69 14.52
C LEU A 627 -38.09 9.06 14.39
N LEU A 628 -37.30 9.44 15.40
CA LEU A 628 -36.50 10.68 15.39
C LEU A 628 -35.49 10.71 14.25
N LEU A 629 -34.77 9.60 14.04
CA LEU A 629 -33.82 9.46 12.95
C LEU A 629 -34.51 9.44 11.58
N TRP A 630 -35.68 8.80 11.45
CA TRP A 630 -36.45 8.80 10.20
C TRP A 630 -36.76 10.21 9.69
N TRP A 631 -37.07 11.14 10.61
CA TRP A 631 -37.28 12.56 10.29
C TRP A 631 -36.01 13.24 9.74
N SER A 632 -34.84 12.90 10.30
CA SER A 632 -33.55 13.52 9.98
C SER A 632 -32.85 12.89 8.78
N GLN A 633 -32.73 11.56 8.72
CA GLN A 633 -31.94 10.81 7.72
C GLN A 633 -32.60 9.47 7.32
N PRO A 634 -32.50 9.03 6.05
CA PRO A 634 -32.86 7.67 5.65
C PRO A 634 -31.92 6.64 6.29
N ARG A 635 -32.46 5.49 6.68
CA ARG A 635 -31.72 4.45 7.42
C ARG A 635 -31.01 3.51 6.45
N VAL A 636 -29.73 3.78 6.19
CA VAL A 636 -28.86 2.90 5.41
C VAL A 636 -28.03 2.02 6.35
N TYR A 637 -27.75 0.77 5.96
CA TYR A 637 -26.87 -0.12 6.73
C TYR A 637 -25.40 0.29 6.59
N VAL A 638 -24.96 0.51 5.35
CA VAL A 638 -23.61 0.97 5.01
C VAL A 638 -23.43 2.42 5.47
N GLY A 639 -22.36 2.70 6.23
CA GLY A 639 -22.04 4.06 6.69
C GLY A 639 -22.60 4.48 8.06
N ARG A 640 -23.41 3.64 8.73
CA ARG A 640 -24.03 3.94 10.04
C ARG A 640 -23.00 4.08 11.16
N GLY A 641 -23.05 5.17 11.93
CA GLY A 641 -22.18 5.38 13.10
C GLY A 641 -20.69 5.57 12.76
N ILE A 642 -20.36 5.87 11.50
CA ILE A 642 -19.02 6.24 11.08
C ILE A 642 -18.84 7.74 11.32
N HIS A 643 -18.38 8.10 12.53
CA HIS A 643 -17.94 9.46 12.82
C HIS A 643 -16.48 9.47 13.21
N GLU A 644 -15.81 10.58 12.94
CA GLU A 644 -14.44 10.82 13.37
C GLU A 644 -14.29 10.89 14.88
N SER A 645 -13.05 10.75 15.37
CA SER A 645 -12.73 10.91 16.79
C SER A 645 -13.10 12.31 17.30
N GLN A 646 -13.42 12.45 18.59
CA GLN A 646 -13.75 13.75 19.20
C GLN A 646 -12.64 14.78 19.01
N PHE A 647 -11.38 14.37 19.15
CA PHE A 647 -10.23 15.25 18.98
C PHE A 647 -10.11 15.76 17.53
N ALA A 648 -10.27 14.88 16.55
CA ALA A 648 -10.26 15.26 15.14
C ALA A 648 -11.42 16.21 14.80
N LEU A 649 -12.60 15.97 15.38
CA LEU A 649 -13.75 16.85 15.22
C LEU A 649 -13.47 18.25 15.79
N ILE A 650 -13.01 18.36 17.03
CA ILE A 650 -12.70 19.65 17.68
C ILE A 650 -11.69 20.43 16.85
N LYS A 651 -10.63 19.76 16.40
CA LYS A 651 -9.60 20.34 15.54
C LYS A 651 -10.17 20.87 14.22
N TYR A 652 -11.03 20.09 13.55
CA TYR A 652 -11.72 20.51 12.34
C TYR A 652 -12.66 21.70 12.60
N THR A 653 -13.41 21.69 13.70
CA THR A 653 -14.31 22.79 14.05
C THR A 653 -13.55 24.07 14.36
N LEU A 654 -12.41 24.00 15.07
CA LEU A 654 -11.58 25.16 15.37
C LEU A 654 -10.99 25.76 14.10
N PHE A 655 -10.53 24.92 13.16
CA PHE A 655 -10.05 25.37 11.86
C PHE A 655 -11.09 26.21 11.12
N TRP A 656 -12.32 25.70 11.00
CA TRP A 656 -13.40 26.42 10.33
C TRP A 656 -13.87 27.65 11.10
N LEU A 657 -13.90 27.59 12.44
CA LEU A 657 -14.25 28.73 13.27
C LEU A 657 -13.31 29.92 13.02
N ILE A 658 -12.00 29.69 13.11
CA ILE A 658 -10.99 30.75 12.92
C ILE A 658 -11.05 31.30 11.49
N LEU A 659 -11.15 30.41 10.49
CA LEU A 659 -11.27 30.80 9.08
C LEU A 659 -12.50 31.67 8.83
N LEU A 660 -13.67 31.24 9.31
CA LEU A 660 -14.92 31.96 9.11
C LEU A 660 -14.94 33.29 9.88
N CYS A 661 -14.38 33.35 11.08
CA CYS A 661 -14.21 34.61 11.81
C CYS A 661 -13.35 35.61 11.03
N ALA A 662 -12.22 35.18 10.48
CA ALA A 662 -11.36 36.05 9.66
C ALA A 662 -12.06 36.48 8.36
N LYS A 663 -12.75 35.56 7.68
CA LYS A 663 -13.55 35.85 6.48
C LYS A 663 -14.61 36.90 6.78
N PHE A 664 -15.46 36.68 7.78
CA PHE A 664 -16.57 37.61 8.07
C PHE A 664 -16.08 38.96 8.58
N ALA A 665 -14.98 39.01 9.34
CA ALA A 665 -14.36 40.28 9.70
C ALA A 665 -13.92 41.05 8.44
N PHE A 666 -13.25 40.38 7.50
CA PHE A 666 -12.85 41.00 6.24
C PHE A 666 -14.06 41.45 5.40
N SER A 667 -15.07 40.59 5.22
CA SER A 667 -16.28 40.92 4.48
C SER A 667 -17.03 42.10 5.12
N TYR A 668 -17.11 42.16 6.45
CA TYR A 668 -17.77 43.28 7.12
C TYR A 668 -17.02 44.60 6.94
N PHE A 669 -15.75 44.66 7.32
CA PHE A 669 -14.98 45.91 7.35
C PHE A 669 -14.58 46.41 5.96
N VAL A 670 -14.28 45.50 5.02
CA VAL A 670 -13.73 45.86 3.70
C VAL A 670 -14.78 45.85 2.60
N GLN A 671 -15.74 44.92 2.64
CA GLN A 671 -16.73 44.76 1.57
C GLN A 671 -18.03 45.50 1.88
N ILE A 672 -18.67 45.23 3.02
CA ILE A 672 -20.06 45.62 3.26
C ILE A 672 -20.17 47.03 3.85
N ASN A 673 -19.44 47.33 4.93
CA ASN A 673 -19.54 48.62 5.62
C ASN A 673 -19.25 49.83 4.71
N PRO A 674 -18.21 49.81 3.84
CA PRO A 674 -17.92 50.93 2.93
C PRO A 674 -19.00 51.17 1.86
N LEU A 675 -19.83 50.17 1.53
CA LEU A 675 -20.88 50.29 0.51
C LEU A 675 -22.15 50.96 1.03
N VAL A 676 -22.40 50.87 2.34
CA VAL A 676 -23.65 51.37 2.93
C VAL A 676 -23.80 52.87 2.73
N GLN A 677 -22.75 53.66 2.96
CA GLN A 677 -22.80 55.12 2.80
C GLN A 677 -23.10 55.54 1.35
N PRO A 678 -22.33 55.08 0.33
CA PRO A 678 -22.68 55.31 -1.08
C PRO A 678 -24.08 54.85 -1.46
N THR A 679 -24.56 53.75 -0.87
CA THR A 679 -25.92 53.24 -1.13
C THR A 679 -26.99 54.19 -0.59
N LYS A 680 -26.82 54.69 0.64
CA LYS A 680 -27.72 55.70 1.24
C LYS A 680 -27.72 56.99 0.42
N ASP A 681 -26.55 57.42 -0.04
CA ASP A 681 -26.39 58.60 -0.88
C ASP A 681 -27.15 58.43 -2.21
N ILE A 682 -26.97 57.31 -2.92
CA ILE A 682 -27.68 57.01 -4.17
C ILE A 682 -29.21 56.91 -3.95
N MET A 683 -29.66 56.29 -2.86
CA MET A 683 -31.08 56.20 -2.53
C MET A 683 -31.71 57.56 -2.23
N SER A 684 -30.94 58.55 -1.78
CA SER A 684 -31.43 59.90 -1.47
C SER A 684 -31.72 60.77 -2.71
N ILE A 685 -31.21 60.39 -3.89
CA ILE A 685 -31.31 61.21 -5.12
C ILE A 685 -32.67 61.02 -5.79
N HIS A 686 -33.64 61.90 -5.51
CA HIS A 686 -34.97 61.81 -6.15
C HIS A 686 -35.01 62.75 -7.38
N ARG A 687 -34.93 62.17 -8.60
CA ARG A 687 -34.93 62.79 -9.96
C ARG A 687 -33.54 62.95 -10.62
N VAL A 688 -33.11 61.93 -11.36
CA VAL A 688 -31.93 61.98 -12.25
C VAL A 688 -32.38 62.25 -13.69
N LYS A 689 -31.88 63.31 -14.32
CA LYS A 689 -31.99 63.51 -15.79
C LYS A 689 -30.73 62.91 -16.43
N TYR A 690 -30.85 61.74 -17.06
CA TYR A 690 -29.75 61.11 -17.77
C TYR A 690 -29.50 61.79 -19.12
N ALA A 691 -28.24 62.07 -19.45
CA ALA A 691 -27.86 62.81 -20.66
C ALA A 691 -27.56 61.90 -21.90
N TRP A 692 -27.61 60.57 -21.75
CA TRP A 692 -27.18 59.61 -22.78
C TRP A 692 -28.17 58.43 -22.92
N HIS A 693 -28.11 57.74 -24.07
CA HIS A 693 -29.15 56.83 -24.59
C HIS A 693 -29.60 55.74 -23.59
N GLU A 694 -30.91 55.69 -23.34
CA GLU A 694 -31.55 54.81 -22.37
C GLU A 694 -31.71 53.38 -22.89
N PHE A 695 -31.02 52.41 -22.30
CA PHE A 695 -31.40 51.00 -22.44
C PHE A 695 -32.64 50.64 -21.59
N PHE A 696 -32.92 51.40 -20.52
CA PHE A 696 -34.07 51.24 -19.64
C PHE A 696 -34.66 52.61 -19.22
N PRO A 697 -35.61 53.16 -19.97
CA PRO A 697 -36.15 54.53 -19.79
C PRO A 697 -36.84 54.80 -18.45
N ASN A 698 -37.39 53.76 -17.81
CA ASN A 698 -38.19 53.87 -16.59
C ASN A 698 -37.49 53.26 -15.36
N ALA A 699 -36.18 53.03 -15.41
CA ALA A 699 -35.47 52.42 -14.29
C ALA A 699 -35.27 53.43 -13.15
N GLU A 700 -35.97 53.22 -12.03
CA GLU A 700 -35.70 53.88 -10.75
C GLU A 700 -34.24 53.60 -10.31
N ASN A 701 -33.70 54.42 -9.38
CA ASN A 701 -32.31 54.37 -8.87
C ASN A 701 -31.82 52.98 -8.40
N HIS A 702 -32.74 52.01 -8.25
CA HIS A 702 -32.50 50.62 -7.89
C HIS A 702 -31.48 49.91 -8.80
N LEU A 703 -31.43 50.23 -10.09
CA LEU A 703 -30.54 49.53 -11.04
C LEU A 703 -29.05 49.88 -10.82
N GLY A 704 -28.77 51.11 -10.39
CA GLY A 704 -27.42 51.54 -9.99
C GLY A 704 -26.95 50.88 -8.69
N ILE A 705 -27.86 50.71 -7.73
CA ILE A 705 -27.58 50.01 -6.47
C ILE A 705 -27.28 48.53 -6.73
N VAL A 706 -28.08 47.86 -7.58
CA VAL A 706 -27.83 46.47 -7.96
C VAL A 706 -26.45 46.32 -8.62
N SER A 707 -26.09 47.24 -9.52
CA SER A 707 -24.80 47.23 -10.20
C SER A 707 -23.62 47.45 -9.25
N LEU A 708 -23.79 48.27 -8.21
CA LEU A 708 -22.77 48.51 -7.16
C LEU A 708 -22.57 47.27 -6.27
N TRP A 709 -23.66 46.62 -5.84
CA TRP A 709 -23.60 45.49 -4.92
C TRP A 709 -23.23 44.16 -5.59
N THR A 710 -23.59 43.97 -6.87
CA THR A 710 -23.41 42.67 -7.56
C THR A 710 -21.96 42.14 -7.54
N PRO A 711 -20.93 42.92 -7.90
CA PRO A 711 -19.54 42.45 -7.86
C PRO A 711 -19.11 42.06 -6.43
N VAL A 712 -19.53 42.82 -5.43
CA VAL A 712 -19.13 42.62 -4.03
C VAL A 712 -19.80 41.38 -3.44
N VAL A 713 -21.08 41.16 -3.73
CA VAL A 713 -21.79 39.94 -3.35
C VAL A 713 -21.18 38.69 -4.03
N LEU A 714 -20.76 38.80 -5.29
CA LEU A 714 -20.06 37.70 -5.97
C LEU A 714 -18.71 37.38 -5.30
N VAL A 715 -17.91 38.42 -4.97
CA VAL A 715 -16.64 38.25 -4.25
C VAL A 715 -16.87 37.62 -2.87
N TYR A 716 -17.92 38.01 -2.15
CA TYR A 716 -18.29 37.44 -0.85
C TYR A 716 -18.52 35.92 -0.89
N PHE A 717 -19.11 35.40 -1.96
CA PHE A 717 -19.26 33.95 -2.11
C PHE A 717 -17.95 33.25 -2.51
N MET A 718 -17.10 33.91 -3.31
CA MET A 718 -15.85 33.36 -3.83
C MET A 718 -14.68 33.40 -2.82
N ASP A 719 -14.62 34.42 -1.96
CA ASP A 719 -13.47 34.68 -1.07
C ASP A 719 -13.21 33.57 -0.04
N THR A 720 -14.18 32.70 0.23
CA THR A 720 -14.02 31.51 1.10
C THR A 720 -12.88 30.63 0.60
N GLN A 721 -12.74 30.46 -0.72
CA GLN A 721 -11.69 29.63 -1.30
C GLN A 721 -10.29 30.23 -1.05
N ILE A 722 -10.19 31.57 -1.06
CA ILE A 722 -8.94 32.29 -0.79
C ILE A 722 -8.55 32.09 0.68
N TRP A 723 -9.48 32.36 1.61
CA TRP A 723 -9.26 32.14 3.04
C TRP A 723 -8.93 30.69 3.36
N TYR A 724 -9.61 29.74 2.73
CA TYR A 724 -9.31 28.32 2.86
C TYR A 724 -7.88 27.99 2.38
N SER A 725 -7.45 28.54 1.24
CA SER A 725 -6.10 28.30 0.72
C SER A 725 -5.02 28.85 1.67
N ILE A 726 -5.22 30.04 2.24
CA ILE A 726 -4.30 30.65 3.21
C ILE A 726 -4.23 29.81 4.50
N PHE A 727 -5.38 29.55 5.13
CA PHE A 727 -5.43 28.80 6.39
C PHE A 727 -5.00 27.35 6.24
N SER A 728 -5.33 26.69 5.13
CA SER A 728 -4.86 25.32 4.86
C SER A 728 -3.36 25.26 4.65
N THR A 729 -2.75 26.27 4.03
CA THR A 729 -1.29 26.37 3.89
C THR A 729 -0.62 26.58 5.26
N ILE A 730 -1.14 27.48 6.11
CA ILE A 730 -0.61 27.72 7.46
C ILE A 730 -0.77 26.46 8.32
N TYR A 731 -1.98 25.90 8.37
CA TYR A 731 -2.29 24.72 9.16
C TYR A 731 -1.50 23.50 8.67
N GLY A 732 -1.39 23.31 7.35
CA GLY A 732 -0.57 22.27 6.74
C GLY A 732 0.92 22.44 7.02
N GLY A 733 1.43 23.67 7.01
CA GLY A 733 2.81 23.98 7.40
C GLY A 733 3.10 23.69 8.86
N VAL A 734 2.19 24.08 9.77
CA VAL A 734 2.29 23.80 11.21
C VAL A 734 2.20 22.31 11.51
N SER A 735 1.22 21.61 10.91
CA SER A 735 1.08 20.16 11.04
C SER A 735 2.33 19.45 10.50
N GLY A 736 2.81 19.86 9.34
CA GLY A 736 4.06 19.35 8.75
C GLY A 736 5.27 19.55 9.67
N ALA A 737 5.38 20.69 10.34
CA ALA A 737 6.44 20.95 11.30
C ALA A 737 6.33 20.05 12.55
N PHE A 738 5.12 19.84 13.10
CA PHE A 738 4.89 18.92 14.22
C PHE A 738 5.20 17.46 13.85
N ASP A 739 4.86 17.07 12.63
CA ASP A 739 5.14 15.75 12.06
C ASP A 739 6.61 15.61 11.59
N ARG A 740 7.43 16.66 11.76
CA ARG A 740 8.84 16.76 11.32
C ARG A 740 9.04 16.48 9.83
N LEU A 741 8.02 16.78 9.02
CA LEU A 741 8.05 16.60 7.57
C LEU A 741 9.11 17.49 6.91
N GLY A 742 10.24 16.87 6.60
CA GLY A 742 11.35 17.53 5.93
C GLY A 742 12.29 18.23 6.91
N GLU A 743 12.46 17.69 8.11
CA GLU A 743 13.56 18.06 9.03
C GLU A 743 14.93 17.76 8.37
N ILE A 744 15.02 16.68 7.59
CA ILE A 744 16.21 16.30 6.83
C ILE A 744 15.89 16.40 5.33
N ARG A 745 16.35 17.47 4.67
CA ARG A 745 16.17 17.70 3.22
C ARG A 745 17.48 17.70 2.45
N THR A 746 18.57 18.11 3.09
CA THR A 746 19.88 18.25 2.45
C THR A 746 20.89 17.30 3.08
N LEU A 747 21.94 16.98 2.33
CA LEU A 747 23.03 16.13 2.79
C LEU A 747 23.72 16.74 4.05
N GLY A 748 23.83 18.07 4.12
CA GLY A 748 24.35 18.75 5.31
C GLY A 748 23.50 18.50 6.58
N MET A 749 22.17 18.51 6.45
CA MET A 749 21.26 18.18 7.56
C MET A 749 21.29 16.70 7.93
N LEU A 750 21.50 15.81 6.95
CA LEU A 750 21.68 14.38 7.21
C LEU A 750 22.93 14.15 8.07
N ARG A 751 24.05 14.77 7.71
CA ARG A 751 25.34 14.60 8.41
C ARG A 751 25.27 15.06 9.87
N SER A 752 24.62 16.19 10.15
CA SER A 752 24.44 16.67 11.51
C SER A 752 23.55 15.77 12.36
N ARG A 753 22.60 15.05 11.74
CA ARG A 753 21.69 14.12 12.42
C ARG A 753 22.16 12.66 12.43
N PHE A 754 23.18 12.31 11.67
CA PHE A 754 23.59 10.92 11.45
C PHE A 754 23.93 10.19 12.76
N GLN A 755 24.54 10.86 13.75
CA GLN A 755 24.82 10.29 15.08
C GLN A 755 23.56 9.85 15.84
N SER A 756 22.42 10.50 15.61
CA SER A 756 21.14 10.14 16.22
C SER A 756 20.36 9.07 15.45
N LEU A 757 20.79 8.75 14.23
CA LEU A 757 20.12 7.82 13.32
C LEU A 757 20.14 6.36 13.84
N PRO A 758 21.26 5.81 14.36
CA PRO A 758 21.24 4.47 14.96
C PRO A 758 20.32 4.38 16.19
N GLY A 759 20.21 5.46 16.97
CA GLY A 759 19.30 5.51 18.12
C GLY A 759 17.82 5.50 17.71
N ALA A 760 17.47 6.23 16.65
CA ALA A 760 16.13 6.21 16.07
C ALA A 760 15.81 4.85 15.42
N PHE A 761 16.78 4.28 14.70
CA PHE A 761 16.69 2.95 14.10
C PHE A 761 16.35 1.87 15.15
N ASN A 762 17.14 1.77 16.22
CA ASN A 762 16.92 0.78 17.27
C ASN A 762 15.60 1.00 18.04
N ALA A 763 15.12 2.24 18.12
CA ALA A 763 13.87 2.54 18.82
C ALA A 763 12.61 2.06 18.07
N TYR A 764 12.68 1.98 16.72
CA TYR A 764 11.52 1.67 15.87
C TYR A 764 11.65 0.36 15.11
N LEU A 765 12.83 0.03 14.57
CA LEU A 765 13.03 -1.12 13.67
C LEU A 765 13.64 -2.34 14.35
N VAL A 766 14.23 -2.20 15.54
CA VAL A 766 14.72 -3.33 16.34
C VAL A 766 13.73 -3.66 17.47
N PRO A 767 13.11 -4.86 17.47
CA PRO A 767 12.17 -5.25 18.50
C PRO A 767 12.84 -5.34 19.89
N THR A 768 12.19 -4.81 20.92
CA THR A 768 12.64 -4.92 22.32
C THR A 768 11.55 -5.56 23.18
N ASP A 769 11.92 -6.54 24.01
CA ASP A 769 10.96 -7.30 24.85
C ASP A 769 10.29 -6.45 25.93
N LYS A 770 10.85 -5.27 26.25
CA LYS A 770 10.28 -4.39 27.27
C LYS A 770 9.27 -3.44 26.64
N SER A 771 7.99 -3.71 26.89
CA SER A 771 6.89 -2.78 26.63
C SER A 771 7.04 -1.50 27.47
N ARG A 772 7.91 -0.58 27.06
CA ARG A 772 7.93 0.77 27.61
C ARG A 772 6.62 1.43 27.23
N LYS A 773 5.66 1.49 28.16
CA LYS A 773 4.49 2.36 28.06
C LYS A 773 5.02 3.79 27.88
N ARG A 774 4.85 4.37 26.69
CA ARG A 774 5.23 5.77 26.44
C ARG A 774 4.12 6.66 26.99
N GLY A 775 4.48 7.55 27.93
CA GLY A 775 3.73 8.78 28.14
C GLY A 775 3.92 9.73 26.95
N PHE A 776 2.96 10.62 26.72
CA PHE A 776 3.08 11.71 25.74
C PHE A 776 4.32 12.55 26.06
N SER A 777 5.26 12.64 25.12
CA SER A 777 6.42 13.54 25.21
C SER A 777 6.55 14.31 23.91
N LEU A 778 6.51 15.64 24.01
CA LEU A 778 6.59 16.59 22.90
C LEU A 778 8.00 16.69 22.30
N SER A 779 9.04 16.18 22.98
CA SER A 779 10.41 16.15 22.49
C SER A 779 10.93 14.72 22.39
N LYS A 780 10.72 14.08 21.22
CA LYS A 780 11.48 12.88 20.86
C LYS A 780 12.93 13.28 20.60
N ARG A 781 13.75 13.39 21.66
CA ARG A 781 15.21 13.30 21.56
C ARG A 781 15.56 11.82 21.63
N PHE A 782 16.00 11.27 20.50
CA PHE A 782 16.60 9.93 20.51
C PHE A 782 17.95 10.04 21.23
N ALA A 783 18.24 9.07 22.11
CA ALA A 783 19.51 9.06 22.81
C ALA A 783 20.63 8.83 21.78
N GLU A 784 21.63 9.69 21.79
CA GLU A 784 22.88 9.48 21.04
C GLU A 784 23.52 8.17 21.53
N VAL A 785 23.99 7.36 20.59
CA VAL A 785 24.61 6.07 20.91
C VAL A 785 25.98 6.33 21.54
N THR A 786 26.11 6.02 22.82
CA THR A 786 27.38 6.10 23.55
C THR A 786 28.22 4.83 23.33
N ALA A 787 29.53 4.90 23.58
CA ALA A 787 30.47 3.78 23.39
C ALA A 787 30.07 2.46 24.09
N ASN A 788 29.24 2.52 25.14
CA ASN A 788 28.70 1.35 25.86
C ASN A 788 27.59 0.59 25.09
N ARG A 789 27.20 1.03 23.89
CA ARG A 789 26.12 0.45 23.08
C ARG A 789 26.58 0.02 21.67
N ARG A 790 27.72 -0.65 21.60
CA ARG A 790 28.32 -1.16 20.34
C ARG A 790 27.38 -2.08 19.56
N SER A 791 26.60 -2.92 20.25
CA SER A 791 25.63 -3.80 19.60
C SER A 791 24.46 -3.05 18.95
N GLU A 792 24.07 -1.88 19.46
CA GLU A 792 23.06 -1.01 18.82
C GLU A 792 23.59 -0.39 17.51
N ALA A 793 24.87 0.01 17.47
CA ALA A 793 25.50 0.52 16.26
C ALA A 793 25.73 -0.58 15.21
N ALA A 794 26.06 -1.81 15.66
CA ALA A 794 26.22 -2.99 14.83
C ALA A 794 24.97 -3.30 13.98
N LYS A 795 23.81 -3.34 14.65
CA LYS A 795 22.52 -3.63 14.01
C LYS A 795 22.16 -2.59 12.96
N PHE A 796 22.46 -1.31 13.23
CA PHE A 796 22.26 -0.24 12.28
C PHE A 796 23.20 -0.38 11.06
N ALA A 797 24.48 -0.69 11.28
CA ALA A 797 25.46 -0.84 10.21
C ALA A 797 25.07 -1.94 9.22
N GLN A 798 24.54 -3.07 9.69
CA GLN A 798 24.09 -4.16 8.81
C GLN A 798 22.98 -3.73 7.85
N LEU A 799 21.93 -3.07 8.35
CA LEU A 799 20.89 -2.57 7.47
C LEU A 799 21.41 -1.45 6.56
N TRP A 800 22.20 -0.53 7.11
CA TRP A 800 22.75 0.59 6.34
C TRP A 800 23.60 0.09 5.17
N ASN A 801 24.50 -0.85 5.40
CA ASN A 801 25.34 -1.42 4.35
C ASN A 801 24.51 -2.15 3.29
N GLU A 802 23.46 -2.88 3.67
CA GLU A 802 22.52 -3.49 2.73
C GLU A 802 21.77 -2.45 1.87
N VAL A 803 21.42 -1.29 2.44
CA VAL A 803 20.83 -0.17 1.67
C VAL A 803 21.85 0.38 0.67
N ILE A 804 23.10 0.57 1.08
CA ILE A 804 24.17 1.02 0.16
C ILE A 804 24.42 0.00 -0.96
N CYS A 805 24.49 -1.29 -0.64
CA CYS A 805 24.60 -2.36 -1.64
C CYS A 805 23.42 -2.33 -2.63
N SER A 806 22.19 -2.08 -2.15
CA SER A 806 21.02 -1.97 -3.05
C SER A 806 21.12 -0.78 -4.01
N PHE A 807 21.72 0.34 -3.59
CA PHE A 807 21.96 1.47 -4.49
C PHE A 807 23.02 1.15 -5.53
N ARG A 808 24.01 0.31 -5.20
CA ARG A 808 25.00 -0.17 -6.18
C ARG A 808 24.35 -1.11 -7.21
N GLU A 809 23.49 -2.03 -6.75
CA GLU A 809 22.72 -2.95 -7.61
C GLU A 809 21.74 -2.23 -8.55
N GLU A 810 21.26 -1.05 -8.18
CA GLU A 810 20.41 -0.18 -9.01
C GLU A 810 21.22 0.80 -9.88
N ASP A 811 22.55 0.76 -9.80
CA ASP A 811 23.47 1.64 -10.51
C ASP A 811 23.32 3.13 -10.14
N LEU A 812 22.87 3.43 -8.92
CA LEU A 812 22.76 4.79 -8.36
C LEU A 812 24.08 5.32 -7.80
N ILE A 813 25.00 4.43 -7.41
CA ILE A 813 26.33 4.76 -6.88
C ILE A 813 27.41 3.99 -7.64
N SER A 814 28.60 4.57 -7.72
CA SER A 814 29.78 3.97 -8.37
C SER A 814 30.57 3.07 -7.40
N ASP A 815 31.09 1.94 -7.89
CA ASP A 815 32.13 1.12 -7.25
C ASP A 815 33.54 1.35 -7.82
N ARG A 816 33.67 2.11 -8.90
CA ARG A 816 34.95 2.46 -9.53
C ARG A 816 35.75 3.35 -8.62
N LYS A 817 37.03 3.00 -8.53
CA LYS A 817 38.05 3.87 -7.96
C LYS A 817 38.26 5.04 -8.92
N VAL A 818 37.66 6.20 -8.63
CA VAL A 818 37.81 7.40 -9.47
C VAL A 818 39.16 8.06 -9.18
N PRO A 819 39.93 8.51 -10.19
CA PRO A 819 41.15 9.25 -9.94
C PRO A 819 40.79 10.68 -9.52
N PHE A 820 40.94 10.98 -8.23
CA PHE A 820 40.89 12.34 -7.72
C PHE A 820 42.28 12.72 -7.23
N HIS A 821 43.08 13.40 -8.07
CA HIS A 821 44.47 13.82 -7.80
C HIS A 821 45.32 12.80 -6.99
N ARG A 822 45.77 11.72 -7.65
CA ARG A 822 46.65 10.65 -7.11
C ARG A 822 46.08 9.77 -5.98
N CYS A 823 44.76 9.67 -5.81
CA CYS A 823 44.15 8.67 -4.91
C CYS A 823 42.93 7.99 -5.55
N PHE A 824 42.78 6.69 -5.27
CA PHE A 824 41.76 5.78 -5.80
C PHE A 824 40.76 5.39 -4.70
N ASN A 825 39.54 5.96 -4.69
CA ASN A 825 38.47 5.63 -3.74
C ASN A 825 37.13 5.46 -4.48
N SER A 826 36.27 4.55 -3.99
CA SER A 826 34.91 4.29 -4.52
C SER A 826 33.84 5.03 -3.69
N GLU A 827 32.75 5.52 -4.31
CA GLU A 827 31.65 6.16 -3.58
C GLU A 827 31.01 5.21 -2.55
N MET A 828 30.92 3.92 -2.90
CA MET A 828 30.44 2.88 -2.02
C MET A 828 31.32 2.74 -0.76
N ASP A 829 32.66 2.69 -0.91
CA ASP A 829 33.61 2.58 0.22
C ASP A 829 33.49 3.75 1.21
N LEU A 830 33.05 4.92 0.73
CA LEU A 830 32.89 6.13 1.55
C LEU A 830 31.59 6.16 2.34
N LEU A 831 30.56 5.43 1.89
CA LEU A 831 29.23 5.36 2.51
C LEU A 831 29.07 4.18 3.47
N LEU A 832 29.83 3.11 3.29
CA LEU A 832 29.79 1.93 4.16
C LEU A 832 30.20 2.26 5.61
N VAL A 833 29.46 1.70 6.56
CA VAL A 833 29.83 1.72 7.98
C VAL A 833 30.66 0.45 8.23
N PRO A 834 31.97 0.55 8.51
CA PRO A 834 32.79 -0.64 8.75
C PRO A 834 32.37 -1.31 10.05
N TYR A 835 32.46 -2.64 10.06
CA TYR A 835 32.44 -3.41 11.30
C TYR A 835 33.87 -3.76 11.69
N THR A 836 34.16 -3.70 12.98
CA THR A 836 35.54 -3.73 13.51
C THR A 836 36.19 -5.08 13.22
N SER A 837 37.24 -5.10 12.40
CA SER A 837 38.05 -6.32 12.16
C SER A 837 38.96 -6.67 13.35
N GLU A 838 39.12 -5.79 14.34
CA GLU A 838 39.85 -6.10 15.57
C GLU A 838 39.08 -5.77 16.87
N PRO A 839 38.98 -6.72 17.83
CA PRO A 839 38.46 -6.48 19.18
C PRO A 839 39.29 -5.47 20.02
N SER A 840 40.50 -5.13 19.57
CA SER A 840 41.47 -4.26 20.25
C SER A 840 41.03 -2.79 20.29
N LEU A 841 40.40 -2.31 19.20
CA LEU A 841 39.92 -0.93 19.03
C LEU A 841 38.53 -0.78 19.67
N LYS A 842 38.47 -0.35 20.93
CA LYS A 842 37.21 -0.08 21.66
C LYS A 842 36.50 1.22 21.19
N LEU A 843 36.39 1.44 19.87
CA LEU A 843 35.92 2.69 19.26
C LEU A 843 34.79 2.45 18.23
N ILE A 844 33.86 3.42 18.12
CA ILE A 844 32.84 3.44 17.07
C ILE A 844 33.46 4.08 15.82
N GLN A 845 33.47 3.33 14.71
CA GLN A 845 33.99 3.79 13.43
C GLN A 845 32.85 4.33 12.56
N TRP A 846 32.89 5.62 12.24
CA TRP A 846 31.89 6.26 11.38
C TRP A 846 32.28 6.13 9.89
N PRO A 847 31.30 6.20 8.96
CA PRO A 847 31.54 6.26 7.53
C PRO A 847 32.50 7.37 7.13
N PRO A 848 33.46 7.11 6.22
CA PRO A 848 34.46 8.10 5.85
C PRO A 848 33.91 9.42 5.28
N PHE A 849 32.74 9.43 4.62
CA PHE A 849 32.12 10.68 4.12
C PHE A 849 31.76 11.68 5.24
N LEU A 850 31.51 11.19 6.47
CA LEU A 850 31.28 12.05 7.63
C LEU A 850 32.57 12.71 8.14
N LEU A 851 33.70 12.02 7.96
CA LEU A 851 35.01 12.36 8.50
C LEU A 851 35.86 13.21 7.52
N ALA A 852 35.32 13.52 6.34
CA ALA A 852 35.98 14.30 5.30
C ALA A 852 36.60 15.61 5.83
N SER A 853 37.89 15.82 5.53
CA SER A 853 38.71 16.97 5.94
C SER A 853 38.88 17.18 7.45
N LYS A 854 38.33 16.34 8.33
CA LYS A 854 38.38 16.54 9.79
C LYS A 854 39.79 16.38 10.38
N ILE A 855 40.58 15.45 9.84
CA ILE A 855 41.96 15.21 10.30
C ILE A 855 42.91 16.36 9.90
N PRO A 856 42.95 16.81 8.62
CA PRO A 856 43.72 18.00 8.24
C PRO A 856 43.38 19.23 9.06
N ILE A 857 42.08 19.48 9.31
CA ILE A 857 41.61 20.60 10.15
C ILE A 857 42.13 20.47 11.59
N ALA A 858 42.06 19.28 12.18
CA ALA A 858 42.59 19.03 13.53
C ALA A 858 44.11 19.19 13.61
N LEU A 859 44.85 18.81 12.56
CA LEU A 859 46.29 18.97 12.46
C LEU A 859 46.70 20.45 12.36
N ASP A 860 46.02 21.23 11.52
CA ASP A 860 46.26 22.67 11.40
C ASP A 860 45.92 23.40 12.71
N MET A 861 44.83 23.00 13.37
CA MET A 861 44.49 23.50 14.71
C MET A 861 45.62 23.20 15.70
N ALA A 862 46.14 21.97 15.74
CA ALA A 862 47.21 21.57 16.66
C ALA A 862 48.55 22.26 16.37
N ALA A 863 48.91 22.45 15.09
CA ALA A 863 50.16 23.12 14.70
C ALA A 863 50.18 24.62 15.05
N GLN A 864 49.01 25.28 15.04
CA GLN A 864 48.86 26.70 15.32
C GLN A 864 48.51 26.99 16.80
N PHE A 865 48.15 25.97 17.58
CA PHE A 865 47.73 26.14 18.97
C PHE A 865 48.91 26.42 19.90
N ARG A 866 48.77 27.46 20.74
CA ARG A 866 49.82 27.87 21.71
C ARG A 866 49.35 27.92 23.17
N SER A 867 48.07 27.65 23.46
CA SER A 867 47.51 27.67 24.83
C SER A 867 47.50 26.26 25.47
N LYS A 868 46.70 26.04 26.52
CA LYS A 868 46.71 24.80 27.31
C LYS A 868 46.11 23.60 26.55
N ASP A 869 46.67 22.41 26.75
CA ASP A 869 46.21 21.14 26.14
C ASP A 869 44.71 20.87 26.31
N SER A 870 44.16 21.18 27.48
CA SER A 870 42.74 20.97 27.78
C SER A 870 41.81 21.83 26.93
N GLU A 871 42.27 23.00 26.47
CA GLU A 871 41.51 23.88 25.59
C GLU A 871 41.55 23.40 24.14
N LEU A 872 42.71 22.91 23.68
CA LEU A 872 42.85 22.26 22.37
C LEU A 872 41.94 21.04 22.28
N TRP A 873 42.00 20.16 23.29
CA TRP A 873 41.15 18.97 23.34
C TRP A 873 39.66 19.31 23.43
N LYS A 874 39.29 20.38 24.14
CA LYS A 874 37.91 20.88 24.19
C LYS A 874 37.42 21.38 22.82
N ARG A 875 38.27 22.04 22.03
CA ARG A 875 37.94 22.44 20.64
C ARG A 875 37.83 21.23 19.71
N ILE A 876 38.69 20.24 19.89
CA ILE A 876 38.60 18.98 19.13
C ILE A 876 37.31 18.21 19.48
N CYS A 877 36.95 18.16 20.77
CA CYS A 877 35.73 17.53 21.26
C CYS A 877 34.45 18.31 20.95
N ALA A 878 34.53 19.56 20.47
CA ALA A 878 33.35 20.32 20.04
C ALA A 878 32.68 19.67 18.81
N ASP A 879 33.45 18.93 18.01
CA ASP A 879 32.94 18.09 16.92
C ASP A 879 33.23 16.62 17.25
N GLU A 880 32.19 15.87 17.63
CA GLU A 880 32.32 14.45 17.98
C GLU A 880 32.88 13.60 16.83
N TYR A 881 32.62 13.95 15.56
CA TYR A 881 33.20 13.24 14.42
C TYR A 881 34.71 13.51 14.29
N MET A 882 35.16 14.74 14.56
CA MET A 882 36.58 15.10 14.54
C MET A 882 37.34 14.39 15.65
N LYS A 883 36.78 14.34 16.86
CA LYS A 883 37.30 13.56 17.99
C LYS A 883 37.40 12.06 17.66
N CYS A 884 36.34 11.48 17.08
CA CYS A 884 36.36 10.07 16.67
C CYS A 884 37.42 9.82 15.59
N ALA A 885 37.54 10.68 14.57
CA ALA A 885 38.54 10.55 13.50
C ALA A 885 39.98 10.66 14.02
N VAL A 886 40.26 11.60 14.92
CA VAL A 886 41.60 11.77 15.53
C VAL A 886 41.96 10.57 16.38
N THR A 887 41.02 10.06 17.19
CA THR A 887 41.26 8.89 18.06
C THR A 887 41.44 7.62 17.22
N GLU A 888 40.60 7.43 16.19
CA GLU A 888 40.72 6.32 15.25
C GLU A 888 42.06 6.35 14.49
N CYS A 889 42.48 7.52 14.01
CA CYS A 889 43.75 7.70 13.32
C CYS A 889 44.95 7.38 14.23
N TYR A 890 44.93 7.83 15.49
CA TYR A 890 46.00 7.58 16.46
C TYR A 890 46.11 6.10 16.82
N GLU A 891 44.98 5.44 17.10
CA GLU A 891 44.99 4.01 17.42
C GLU A 891 45.37 3.15 16.21
N SER A 892 44.90 3.51 15.00
CA SER A 892 45.30 2.84 13.76
C SER A 892 46.79 3.03 13.46
N PHE A 893 47.34 4.22 13.74
CA PHE A 893 48.77 4.49 13.63
C PHE A 893 49.58 3.58 14.56
N LYS A 894 49.17 3.43 15.83
CA LYS A 894 49.80 2.50 16.77
C LYS A 894 49.74 1.06 16.27
N LEU A 895 48.60 0.62 15.76
CA LEU A 895 48.42 -0.73 15.23
C LEU A 895 49.34 -0.99 14.03
N VAL A 896 49.37 -0.05 13.07
CA VAL A 896 50.23 -0.13 11.89
C VAL A 896 51.70 -0.18 12.29
N LEU A 897 52.16 0.68 13.22
CA LEU A 897 53.55 0.64 13.70
C LEU A 897 53.89 -0.67 14.44
N ASN A 898 53.00 -1.16 15.30
CA ASN A 898 53.23 -2.41 16.05
C ASN A 898 53.28 -3.64 15.13
N THR A 899 52.60 -3.58 13.99
CA THR A 899 52.55 -4.65 12.98
C THR A 899 53.71 -4.54 12.01
N LEU A 900 54.01 -3.33 11.54
CA LEU A 900 55.10 -3.02 10.61
C LEU A 900 56.48 -2.99 11.26
N VAL A 901 56.62 -3.15 12.58
CA VAL A 901 57.91 -3.25 13.29
C VAL A 901 58.03 -4.63 13.91
N VAL A 902 59.07 -5.40 13.58
CA VAL A 902 59.22 -6.82 13.99
C VAL A 902 60.31 -6.99 15.04
N GLY A 903 61.42 -6.25 14.93
CA GLY A 903 62.55 -6.34 15.86
C GLY A 903 62.17 -5.95 17.29
N GLU A 904 62.67 -6.72 18.26
CA GLU A 904 62.25 -6.61 19.67
C GLU A 904 62.77 -5.32 20.34
N ASN A 905 63.96 -4.85 19.94
CA ASN A 905 64.55 -3.60 20.43
C ASN A 905 63.83 -2.37 19.86
N GLU A 906 63.38 -2.45 18.61
CA GLU A 906 62.66 -1.42 17.88
C GLU A 906 61.23 -1.32 18.41
N LYS A 907 60.54 -2.46 18.64
CA LYS A 907 59.26 -2.50 19.34
C LYS A 907 59.34 -1.90 20.73
N ARG A 908 60.41 -2.18 21.49
CA ARG A 908 60.64 -1.58 22.82
C ARG A 908 60.82 -0.07 22.72
N THR A 909 61.61 0.41 21.75
CA THR A 909 61.83 1.85 21.51
C THR A 909 60.54 2.57 21.13
N ILE A 910 59.76 2.03 20.19
CA ILE A 910 58.46 2.59 19.80
C ILE A 910 57.47 2.56 20.96
N ARG A 911 57.46 1.48 21.75
CA ARG A 911 56.63 1.38 22.95
C ARG A 911 57.03 2.45 23.98
N ILE A 912 58.32 2.73 24.18
CA ILE A 912 58.79 3.81 25.08
C ILE A 912 58.30 5.17 24.59
N ILE A 913 58.43 5.45 23.28
CA ILE A 913 57.95 6.70 22.67
C ILE A 913 56.43 6.84 22.83
N ILE A 914 55.66 5.79 22.54
CA ILE A 914 54.19 5.78 22.71
C ILE A 914 53.82 5.97 24.19
N MET A 915 54.50 5.30 25.12
CA MET A 915 54.24 5.45 26.56
C MET A 915 54.55 6.86 27.06
N GLU A 916 55.60 7.50 26.55
CA GLU A 916 55.93 8.90 26.87
C GLU A 916 54.85 9.84 26.32
N ILE A 917 54.41 9.66 25.08
CA ILE A 917 53.30 10.43 24.49
C ILE A 917 52.02 10.24 25.31
N GLU A 918 51.63 9.01 25.63
CA GLU A 918 50.42 8.71 26.41
C GLU A 918 50.51 9.25 27.85
N SER A 919 51.68 9.18 28.49
CA SER A 919 51.90 9.81 29.80
C SER A 919 51.70 11.34 29.72
N ASN A 920 52.21 11.99 28.68
CA ASN A 920 52.06 13.44 28.50
C ASN A 920 50.62 13.85 28.15
N ILE A 921 49.89 13.04 27.37
CA ILE A 921 48.46 13.21 27.13
C ILE A 921 47.69 13.09 28.46
N SER A 922 47.98 12.07 29.28
CA SER A 922 47.28 11.86 30.57
C SER A 922 47.53 12.97 31.59
N LYS A 923 48.73 13.58 31.56
CA LYS A 923 49.15 14.67 32.46
C LYS A 923 48.78 16.07 31.94
N ASN A 924 48.23 16.18 30.71
CA ASN A 924 47.97 17.45 30.00
C ASN A 924 49.24 18.34 29.85
N THR A 925 50.38 17.71 29.56
CA THR A 925 51.68 18.38 29.36
C THR A 925 52.28 18.15 27.97
N LEU A 926 51.46 17.74 27.01
CA LEU A 926 51.86 17.43 25.64
C LEU A 926 52.41 18.66 24.91
N LEU A 927 51.73 19.82 24.95
CA LEU A 927 52.24 21.05 24.29
C LEU A 927 53.46 21.66 25.00
N ALA A 928 53.72 21.27 26.26
CA ALA A 928 54.91 21.70 27.00
C ALA A 928 56.15 20.90 26.61
N ASN A 929 55.98 19.60 26.29
CA ASN A 929 57.07 18.67 26.06
C ASN A 929 57.27 18.29 24.57
N PHE A 930 56.30 18.60 23.71
CA PHE A 930 56.35 18.33 22.27
C PHE A 930 56.03 19.58 21.45
N ARG A 931 56.85 19.84 20.42
CA ARG A 931 56.59 20.88 19.42
C ARG A 931 55.63 20.33 18.37
N MET A 932 54.46 20.97 18.20
CA MET A 932 53.43 20.52 17.24
C MET A 932 53.58 21.09 15.82
N ALA A 933 54.48 22.07 15.61
CA ALA A 933 54.71 22.65 14.28
C ALA A 933 55.18 21.64 13.22
N PRO A 934 56.00 20.61 13.53
CA PRO A 934 56.39 19.56 12.59
C PRO A 934 55.35 18.44 12.40
N LEU A 935 54.25 18.42 13.15
CA LEU A 935 53.22 17.37 13.08
C LEU A 935 52.58 17.23 11.67
N PRO A 936 52.32 18.30 10.90
CA PRO A 936 51.86 18.17 9.51
C PRO A 936 52.88 17.52 8.57
N VAL A 937 54.19 17.65 8.87
CA VAL A 937 55.27 16.99 8.09
C VAL A 937 55.26 15.50 8.37
N LEU A 938 55.14 15.11 9.64
CA LEU A 938 54.98 13.72 10.06
C LEU A 938 53.76 13.07 9.41
N TRP A 939 52.63 13.79 9.38
CA TRP A 939 51.40 13.33 8.72
C TRP A 939 51.59 13.09 7.21
N LYS A 940 52.25 14.01 6.48
CA LYS A 940 52.51 13.84 5.04
C LYS A 940 53.32 12.57 4.76
N LYS A 941 54.38 12.31 5.56
CA LYS A 941 55.20 11.10 5.45
C LYS A 941 54.40 9.84 5.78
N PHE A 942 53.50 9.92 6.76
CA PHE A 942 52.60 8.80 7.09
C PHE A 942 51.59 8.49 5.97
N VAL A 943 51.03 9.51 5.31
CA VAL A 943 50.13 9.32 4.16
C VAL A 943 50.85 8.62 3.00
N GLU A 944 52.10 9.01 2.74
CA GLU A 944 52.94 8.38 1.72
C GLU A 944 53.25 6.91 2.05
N LEU A 945 53.61 6.63 3.31
CA LEU A 945 53.82 5.28 3.83
C LEU A 945 52.57 4.40 3.61
N VAL A 946 51.41 4.87 4.07
CA VAL A 946 50.14 4.14 3.94
C VAL A 946 49.72 3.96 2.47
N GLY A 947 50.03 4.92 1.59
CA GLY A 947 49.82 4.81 0.15
C GLY A 947 50.65 3.69 -0.49
N ILE A 948 51.93 3.60 -0.15
CA ILE A 948 52.81 2.53 -0.64
C ILE A 948 52.35 1.16 -0.13
N LEU A 949 51.93 1.08 1.14
CA LEU A 949 51.44 -0.15 1.73
C LEU A 949 50.11 -0.64 1.13
N LYS A 950 49.25 0.28 0.67
CA LYS A 950 47.99 -0.03 -0.02
C LYS A 950 48.22 -0.65 -1.40
N ASP A 951 49.24 -0.20 -2.13
CA ASP A 951 49.53 -0.71 -3.49
C ASP A 951 50.19 -2.11 -3.46
N GLY A 952 50.70 -2.56 -2.31
CA GLY A 952 51.21 -3.92 -2.10
C GLY A 952 52.48 -4.26 -2.88
N ASP A 953 53.18 -3.26 -3.44
CA ASP A 953 54.31 -3.46 -4.36
C ASP A 953 55.61 -3.85 -3.61
N PRO A 954 56.13 -5.07 -3.79
CA PRO A 954 57.32 -5.54 -3.08
C PRO A 954 58.61 -4.79 -3.47
N SER A 955 58.62 -4.11 -4.62
CA SER A 955 59.78 -3.34 -5.10
C SER A 955 60.04 -2.05 -4.31
N LYS A 956 59.06 -1.56 -3.53
CA LYS A 956 59.14 -0.31 -2.76
C LYS A 956 59.52 -0.51 -1.29
N LYS A 957 60.01 -1.70 -0.92
CA LYS A 957 60.39 -2.05 0.46
C LYS A 957 61.43 -1.08 1.05
N ASP A 958 62.44 -0.72 0.27
CA ASP A 958 63.49 0.20 0.73
C ASP A 958 62.93 1.61 0.99
N THR A 959 61.99 2.07 0.16
CA THR A 959 61.27 3.34 0.34
C THR A 959 60.46 3.34 1.64
N VAL A 960 59.82 2.21 2.00
CA VAL A 960 59.10 2.07 3.28
C VAL A 960 60.05 2.21 4.49
N VAL A 961 61.24 1.62 4.40
CA VAL A 961 62.26 1.72 5.47
C VAL A 961 62.74 3.17 5.61
N PHE A 962 63.05 3.85 4.50
CA PHE A 962 63.45 5.26 4.52
C PHE A 962 62.34 6.15 5.11
N LEU A 963 61.09 5.94 4.74
CA LEU A 963 59.96 6.70 5.28
C LEU A 963 59.78 6.50 6.79
N LEU A 964 59.94 5.28 7.30
CA LEU A 964 59.86 5.00 8.74
C LEU A 964 61.02 5.65 9.53
N GLN A 965 62.24 5.62 8.99
CA GLN A 965 63.39 6.31 9.58
C GLN A 965 63.18 7.83 9.61
N ASP A 966 62.72 8.39 8.50
CA ASP A 966 62.40 9.81 8.36
C ASP A 966 61.32 10.24 9.36
N MET A 967 60.29 9.43 9.55
CA MET A 967 59.23 9.69 10.53
C MET A 967 59.76 9.63 11.96
N LEU A 968 60.63 8.67 12.27
CA LEU A 968 61.30 8.57 13.57
C LEU A 968 62.20 9.78 13.83
N GLU A 969 62.92 10.26 12.82
CA GLU A 969 63.76 11.46 12.91
C GLU A 969 62.93 12.72 13.19
N VAL A 970 61.81 12.92 12.48
CA VAL A 970 60.89 14.04 12.74
C VAL A 970 60.35 14.00 14.17
N VAL A 971 59.97 12.84 14.69
CA VAL A 971 59.46 12.71 16.06
C VAL A 971 60.55 12.98 17.10
N THR A 972 61.75 12.42 16.91
CA THR A 972 62.83 12.46 17.92
C THR A 972 63.66 13.74 17.91
N ARG A 973 63.85 14.39 16.76
CA ARG A 973 64.66 15.62 16.62
C ARG A 973 63.83 16.89 16.54
N ASP A 974 62.70 16.85 15.83
CA ASP A 974 61.93 18.06 15.54
C ASP A 974 60.76 18.26 16.53
N MET A 975 60.15 17.17 17.01
CA MET A 975 58.99 17.23 17.91
C MET A 975 59.34 17.05 19.40
N MET A 976 60.18 16.06 19.77
CA MET A 976 60.60 15.83 21.16
C MET A 976 61.71 16.80 21.59
N VAL A 977 61.67 17.28 22.83
CA VAL A 977 62.70 18.19 23.37
C VAL A 977 63.97 17.44 23.83
N ASN A 978 63.93 16.11 24.01
CA ASN A 978 65.08 15.28 24.39
C ASN A 978 65.37 14.22 23.30
N GLU A 979 66.62 14.18 22.81
CA GLU A 979 67.06 13.34 21.69
C GLU A 979 67.29 11.86 22.09
N ILE A 980 66.84 10.93 21.23
CA ILE A 980 67.23 9.51 21.25
C ILE A 980 67.50 9.06 19.80
N ARG A 981 68.64 8.39 19.55
CA ARG A 981 69.02 7.83 18.22
C ARG A 981 68.83 6.31 18.20
N LEU A 982 68.33 5.74 17.09
CA LEU A 982 68.49 4.31 16.73
C LEU A 982 68.06 3.98 15.28
N ALA A 983 68.55 2.84 14.75
CA ALA A 983 68.43 2.38 13.36
C ALA A 983 67.97 0.90 13.21
N ASN A 984 67.15 0.64 12.16
CA ASN A 984 66.87 -0.53 11.26
C ASN A 984 66.61 -1.96 11.84
N SER A 985 65.60 -2.78 11.44
CA SER A 985 64.81 -2.98 10.19
C SER A 985 63.56 -3.91 10.40
N VAL A 986 62.68 -4.14 9.39
CA VAL A 986 61.39 -4.92 9.52
C VAL A 986 60.84 -5.65 8.24
N LEU A 987 59.96 -6.70 8.39
CA LEU A 987 58.75 -6.99 7.56
C LEU A 987 57.61 -7.86 8.23
N GLN A 988 56.30 -7.53 8.09
CA GLN A 988 55.18 -8.29 7.44
C GLN A 988 53.77 -7.57 7.53
N TYR A 989 52.71 -8.13 6.92
CA TYR A 989 51.61 -7.48 6.14
C TYR A 989 50.16 -7.63 6.70
N MET A 990 49.28 -6.63 6.49
CA MET A 990 47.80 -6.73 6.55
C MET A 990 47.12 -5.73 5.57
N GLU A 991 46.20 -6.18 4.71
CA GLU A 991 45.70 -5.42 3.54
C GLU A 991 44.46 -4.51 3.81
N GLU A 992 43.55 -4.91 4.71
CA GLU A 992 42.23 -4.26 4.85
C GLU A 992 42.24 -2.99 5.73
N ASN A 993 42.95 -3.03 6.87
CA ASN A 993 43.06 -1.87 7.79
C ASN A 993 43.81 -0.69 7.15
N ILE A 994 44.78 -0.99 6.28
CA ILE A 994 45.59 0.00 5.56
C ILE A 994 44.75 0.74 4.53
N ARG A 995 43.84 0.05 3.83
CA ARG A 995 42.92 0.66 2.87
C ARG A 995 42.00 1.68 3.54
N ARG A 996 41.42 1.35 4.70
CA ARG A 996 40.57 2.29 5.47
C ARG A 996 41.37 3.49 6.00
N LEU A 997 42.55 3.24 6.55
CA LEU A 997 43.40 4.30 7.09
C LEU A 997 43.85 5.26 5.98
N HIS A 998 44.18 4.73 4.81
CA HIS A 998 44.47 5.54 3.62
C HIS A 998 43.30 6.43 3.24
N ILE A 999 42.07 5.88 3.22
CA ILE A 999 40.84 6.63 2.94
C ILE A 999 40.65 7.75 3.97
N LEU A 1000 40.70 7.42 5.27
CA LEU A 1000 40.55 8.38 6.37
C LEU A 1000 41.51 9.58 6.25
N LEU A 1001 42.75 9.32 5.86
CA LEU A 1001 43.80 10.33 5.77
C LEU A 1001 43.73 11.17 4.47
N THR A 1002 43.15 10.66 3.39
CA THR A 1002 43.22 11.28 2.06
C THR A 1002 41.94 12.00 1.63
N ILE A 1003 40.82 11.82 2.35
CA ILE A 1003 39.54 12.46 2.00
C ILE A 1003 39.59 13.98 2.17
N LYS A 1004 39.36 14.69 1.07
CA LYS A 1004 39.22 16.17 0.97
C LYS A 1004 37.75 16.61 1.02
N GLU A 1005 37.52 17.92 0.91
CA GLU A 1005 36.18 18.53 0.98
C GLU A 1005 35.19 18.02 -0.08
N SER A 1006 35.65 17.49 -1.22
CA SER A 1006 34.78 16.87 -2.23
C SER A 1006 34.06 15.60 -1.74
N GLY A 1007 34.54 14.97 -0.66
CA GLY A 1007 33.83 13.86 0.01
C GLY A 1007 32.55 14.29 0.73
N THR A 1008 32.30 15.60 0.84
CA THR A 1008 31.12 16.15 1.53
C THR A 1008 29.83 16.08 0.72
N ASP A 1009 29.94 15.92 -0.61
CA ASP A 1009 28.83 15.87 -1.57
C ASP A 1009 28.45 14.44 -2.00
N ILE A 1010 28.89 13.41 -1.28
CA ILE A 1010 28.65 12.00 -1.63
C ILE A 1010 27.38 11.47 -0.92
N PRO A 1011 26.49 10.72 -1.61
CA PRO A 1011 26.56 10.28 -3.01
C PRO A 1011 26.28 11.42 -4.01
N SER A 1012 26.88 11.36 -5.20
CA SER A 1012 26.69 12.38 -6.26
C SER A 1012 25.29 12.35 -6.88
N ASN A 1013 24.72 11.16 -7.06
CA ASN A 1013 23.40 10.95 -7.67
C ASN A 1013 22.25 11.56 -6.83
N LEU A 1014 21.38 12.34 -7.48
CA LEU A 1014 20.26 13.04 -6.84
C LEU A 1014 19.19 12.08 -6.28
N GLU A 1015 18.93 10.97 -6.95
CA GLU A 1015 17.96 9.96 -6.51
C GLU A 1015 18.46 9.22 -5.27
N ALA A 1016 19.75 8.87 -5.22
CA ALA A 1016 20.38 8.32 -4.01
C ALA A 1016 20.26 9.28 -2.82
N ARG A 1017 20.59 10.57 -3.02
CA ARG A 1017 20.44 11.62 -1.99
C ARG A 1017 19.00 11.72 -1.49
N ARG A 1018 18.03 11.73 -2.41
CA ARG A 1018 16.60 11.80 -2.10
C ARG A 1018 16.15 10.60 -1.25
N ARG A 1019 16.53 9.38 -1.65
CA ARG A 1019 16.16 8.15 -0.93
C ARG A 1019 16.77 8.07 0.47
N ILE A 1020 18.05 8.44 0.62
CA ILE A 1020 18.71 8.49 1.94
C ILE A 1020 18.06 9.55 2.85
N ALA A 1021 17.82 10.75 2.32
CA ALA A 1021 17.17 11.82 3.08
C ALA A 1021 15.75 11.40 3.50
N PHE A 1022 14.99 10.77 2.61
CA PHE A 1022 13.66 10.26 2.91
C PHE A 1022 13.68 9.16 3.98
N PHE A 1023 14.59 8.19 3.86
CA PHE A 1023 14.77 7.13 4.86
C PHE A 1023 15.11 7.71 6.23
N ALA A 1024 16.10 8.60 6.30
CA ALA A 1024 16.51 9.22 7.55
C ALA A 1024 15.38 10.05 8.17
N ASN A 1025 14.71 10.88 7.37
CA ASN A 1025 13.58 11.70 7.80
C ASN A 1025 12.43 10.83 8.36
N SER A 1026 12.14 9.69 7.72
CA SER A 1026 11.10 8.75 8.16
C SER A 1026 11.37 8.16 9.56
N LEU A 1027 12.63 7.95 9.93
CA LEU A 1027 12.99 7.46 11.26
C LEU A 1027 12.76 8.49 12.38
N PHE A 1028 12.69 9.78 12.06
CA PHE A 1028 12.39 10.83 13.05
C PHE A 1028 10.90 11.17 13.14
N MET A 1029 10.08 10.67 12.21
CA MET A 1029 8.62 10.79 12.24
C MET A 1029 7.98 9.92 13.34
N ASP A 1030 6.66 10.03 13.49
CA ASP A 1030 5.90 9.10 14.31
C ASP A 1030 5.67 7.78 13.56
N MET A 1031 6.42 6.75 13.96
CA MET A 1031 6.36 5.41 13.39
C MET A 1031 6.01 4.39 14.49
N PRO A 1032 5.14 3.40 14.24
CA PRO A 1032 4.92 2.31 15.19
C PRO A 1032 6.19 1.47 15.35
N ARG A 1033 6.36 0.82 16.51
CA ARG A 1033 7.47 -0.11 16.72
C ARG A 1033 7.27 -1.39 15.91
N ALA A 1034 8.33 -1.87 15.29
CA ALA A 1034 8.37 -3.15 14.62
C ALA A 1034 8.19 -4.29 15.64
N PRO A 1035 7.21 -5.20 15.45
CA PRO A 1035 7.18 -6.46 16.18
C PRO A 1035 8.32 -7.37 15.71
N ARG A 1036 8.65 -8.40 16.51
CA ARG A 1036 9.51 -9.51 16.05
C ARG A 1036 8.95 -10.12 14.77
N VAL A 1037 9.81 -10.59 13.87
CA VAL A 1037 9.42 -11.21 12.60
C VAL A 1037 8.40 -12.33 12.83
N ARG A 1038 8.63 -13.17 13.86
CA ARG A 1038 7.71 -14.24 14.28
C ARG A 1038 6.29 -13.74 14.64
N ASN A 1039 6.15 -12.50 15.09
CA ASN A 1039 4.87 -11.89 15.48
C ASN A 1039 4.30 -10.94 14.41
N THR A 1040 4.95 -10.81 13.25
CA THR A 1040 4.47 -9.96 12.16
C THR A 1040 3.17 -10.51 11.55
N LEU A 1041 2.39 -9.63 10.94
CA LEU A 1041 1.25 -10.05 10.13
C LEU A 1041 1.77 -10.65 8.83
N SER A 1042 1.32 -11.86 8.48
CA SER A 1042 1.48 -12.36 7.11
C SER A 1042 0.75 -11.42 6.16
N PHE A 1043 1.40 -11.04 5.07
CA PHE A 1043 0.76 -10.34 3.96
C PHE A 1043 1.12 -11.05 2.66
N SER A 1044 0.15 -11.09 1.76
CA SER A 1044 0.33 -11.57 0.40
C SER A 1044 0.21 -10.37 -0.51
N VAL A 1045 1.08 -10.30 -1.50
CA VAL A 1045 1.07 -9.23 -2.48
C VAL A 1045 0.45 -9.76 -3.77
N LEU A 1046 -0.66 -9.15 -4.17
CA LEU A 1046 -1.35 -9.47 -5.41
C LEU A 1046 -0.93 -8.44 -6.46
N THR A 1047 -0.26 -8.88 -7.51
CA THR A 1047 -0.04 -8.06 -8.72
C THR A 1047 -1.25 -8.21 -9.63
N PRO A 1048 -1.90 -7.12 -10.08
CA PRO A 1048 -2.98 -7.20 -11.05
C PRO A 1048 -2.45 -7.85 -12.34
N TYR A 1049 -3.25 -8.71 -12.97
CA TYR A 1049 -2.94 -9.21 -14.31
C TYR A 1049 -3.08 -8.05 -15.31
N TYR A 1050 -1.97 -7.39 -15.62
CA TYR A 1050 -1.89 -6.42 -16.70
C TYR A 1050 -1.53 -7.13 -18.00
N SER A 1051 -1.95 -6.57 -19.14
CA SER A 1051 -1.47 -6.99 -20.46
C SER A 1051 -0.03 -6.55 -20.75
N GLU A 1052 0.58 -5.77 -19.85
CA GLU A 1052 1.95 -5.28 -19.94
C GLU A 1052 2.92 -6.34 -19.40
N GLU A 1053 3.96 -6.67 -20.16
CA GLU A 1053 5.05 -7.53 -19.69
C GLU A 1053 5.90 -6.83 -18.63
N THR A 1054 6.53 -7.59 -17.74
CA THR A 1054 7.30 -7.04 -16.61
C THR A 1054 8.69 -6.52 -17.02
N VAL A 1055 9.20 -6.88 -18.20
CA VAL A 1055 10.52 -6.50 -18.70
C VAL A 1055 10.42 -6.28 -20.21
N TYR A 1056 10.95 -5.18 -20.72
CA TYR A 1056 11.03 -4.92 -22.16
C TYR A 1056 11.74 -6.05 -22.92
N SER A 1057 11.28 -6.35 -24.13
CA SER A 1057 11.97 -7.23 -25.08
C SER A 1057 13.15 -6.52 -25.76
N LYS A 1058 14.08 -7.29 -26.35
CA LYS A 1058 15.22 -6.71 -27.09
C LYS A 1058 14.75 -5.81 -28.24
N THR A 1059 13.73 -6.26 -28.97
CA THR A 1059 13.14 -5.55 -30.12
C THR A 1059 12.51 -4.23 -29.72
N GLU A 1060 11.83 -4.16 -28.57
CA GLU A 1060 11.25 -2.91 -28.07
C GLU A 1060 12.31 -1.87 -27.68
N LEU A 1061 13.52 -2.31 -27.29
CA LEU A 1061 14.61 -1.39 -26.96
C LEU A 1061 15.21 -0.74 -28.20
N GLU A 1062 15.30 -1.48 -29.31
CA GLU A 1062 15.86 -1.03 -30.59
C GLU A 1062 14.82 -0.30 -31.46
N MET A 1063 13.53 -0.55 -31.23
CA MET A 1063 12.45 0.08 -31.99
C MET A 1063 12.46 1.60 -31.81
N GLU A 1064 12.55 2.31 -32.92
CA GLU A 1064 12.49 3.76 -32.96
C GLU A 1064 11.05 4.26 -33.00
N ASN A 1065 10.77 5.32 -32.24
CA ASN A 1065 9.49 6.03 -32.29
C ASN A 1065 9.35 6.87 -33.57
N GLU A 1066 8.21 7.54 -33.77
CA GLU A 1066 7.93 8.42 -34.93
C GLU A 1066 9.03 9.49 -35.17
N ASP A 1067 9.77 9.86 -34.12
CA ASP A 1067 10.88 10.82 -34.14
C ASP A 1067 12.28 10.20 -34.36
N GLY A 1068 12.38 8.88 -34.63
CA GLY A 1068 13.67 8.18 -34.83
C GLY A 1068 14.46 7.91 -33.54
N VAL A 1069 13.81 7.99 -32.37
CA VAL A 1069 14.45 7.82 -31.06
C VAL A 1069 14.06 6.47 -30.45
N SER A 1070 15.06 5.65 -30.13
CA SER A 1070 14.87 4.38 -29.41
C SER A 1070 14.76 4.59 -27.89
N ILE A 1071 14.10 3.65 -27.20
CA ILE A 1071 13.90 3.71 -25.74
C ILE A 1071 15.25 3.73 -25.00
N ILE A 1072 16.21 2.92 -25.48
CA ILE A 1072 17.54 2.86 -24.87
C ILE A 1072 18.30 4.18 -25.02
N PHE A 1073 18.30 4.78 -26.21
CA PHE A 1073 18.95 6.06 -26.44
C PHE A 1073 18.36 7.16 -25.56
N TYR A 1074 17.03 7.20 -25.44
CA TYR A 1074 16.33 8.16 -24.59
C TYR A 1074 16.74 8.03 -23.11
N LEU A 1075 16.76 6.82 -22.56
CA LEU A 1075 17.10 6.59 -21.15
C LEU A 1075 18.59 6.84 -20.84
N GLN A 1076 19.49 6.52 -21.77
CA GLN A 1076 20.91 6.87 -21.64
C GLN A 1076 21.11 8.38 -21.53
N LYS A 1077 20.32 9.19 -22.26
CA LYS A 1077 20.40 10.65 -22.23
C LYS A 1077 19.79 11.26 -20.97
N ILE A 1078 18.73 10.66 -20.41
CA ILE A 1078 18.11 11.14 -19.17
C ILE A 1078 18.92 10.74 -17.93
N PHE A 1079 19.53 9.55 -17.93
CA PHE A 1079 20.25 9.00 -16.78
C PHE A 1079 21.73 8.71 -17.11
N PRO A 1080 22.53 9.73 -17.50
CA PRO A 1080 23.92 9.52 -17.92
C PRO A 1080 24.80 8.99 -16.77
N ASP A 1081 24.60 9.48 -15.55
CA ASP A 1081 25.37 9.06 -14.38
C ASP A 1081 25.12 7.59 -14.04
N GLU A 1082 23.85 7.16 -14.11
CA GLU A 1082 23.47 5.78 -13.81
C GLU A 1082 23.87 4.81 -14.93
N TRP A 1083 23.91 5.28 -16.18
CA TRP A 1083 24.44 4.52 -17.30
C TRP A 1083 25.94 4.26 -17.15
N ASN A 1084 26.70 5.27 -16.71
CA ASN A 1084 28.11 5.11 -16.41
C ASN A 1084 28.34 4.07 -15.29
N ASN A 1085 27.55 4.13 -14.21
CA ASN A 1085 27.62 3.14 -13.12
C ASN A 1085 27.24 1.72 -13.56
N PHE A 1086 26.32 1.59 -14.53
CA PHE A 1086 25.89 0.32 -15.10
C PHE A 1086 26.98 -0.33 -15.98
N THR A 1087 27.56 0.45 -16.91
CA THR A 1087 28.67 -0.01 -17.75
C THR A 1087 29.90 -0.39 -16.91
N GLU A 1088 30.13 0.36 -15.83
CA GLU A 1088 31.13 0.08 -14.81
C GLU A 1088 30.89 -1.26 -14.10
N ARG A 1089 29.64 -1.55 -13.70
CA ARG A 1089 29.30 -2.83 -13.03
C ARG A 1089 29.58 -4.05 -13.91
N LEU A 1090 29.30 -3.91 -15.20
CA LEU A 1090 29.52 -4.96 -16.19
C LEU A 1090 30.98 -5.06 -16.65
N ASN A 1091 31.83 -4.08 -16.29
CA ASN A 1091 33.23 -3.97 -16.70
C ASN A 1091 33.42 -4.17 -18.22
N CYS A 1092 32.54 -3.59 -19.04
CA CYS A 1092 32.56 -3.78 -20.49
C CYS A 1092 32.29 -2.48 -21.25
N LYS A 1093 32.71 -2.45 -22.52
CA LYS A 1093 32.40 -1.32 -23.41
C LYS A 1093 30.96 -1.44 -23.92
N GLU A 1094 30.37 -0.33 -24.34
CA GLU A 1094 28.96 -0.26 -24.76
C GLU A 1094 28.62 -1.26 -25.89
N ASN A 1095 29.53 -1.45 -26.84
CA ASN A 1095 29.34 -2.37 -27.97
C ASN A 1095 29.30 -3.85 -27.53
N GLU A 1096 29.98 -4.21 -26.42
CA GLU A 1096 30.08 -5.58 -25.91
C GLU A 1096 28.85 -6.02 -25.09
N ILE A 1097 27.92 -5.09 -24.81
CA ILE A 1097 26.69 -5.38 -24.05
C ILE A 1097 25.72 -6.21 -24.90
N TRP A 1098 25.69 -5.97 -26.20
CA TRP A 1098 24.78 -6.61 -27.16
C TRP A 1098 25.24 -7.97 -27.67
N GLU A 1099 26.46 -8.39 -27.31
CA GLU A 1099 27.07 -9.65 -27.77
C GLU A 1099 26.82 -10.82 -26.82
N ASN A 1100 26.42 -10.56 -25.57
CA ASN A 1100 26.22 -11.59 -24.54
C ASN A 1100 24.77 -11.54 -24.00
N ASP A 1101 24.05 -12.65 -24.12
CA ASP A 1101 22.65 -12.78 -23.68
C ASP A 1101 22.43 -12.45 -22.19
N GLU A 1102 23.40 -12.74 -21.32
CA GLU A 1102 23.32 -12.39 -19.90
C GLU A 1102 23.42 -10.87 -19.70
N LYS A 1103 24.33 -10.21 -20.44
CA LYS A 1103 24.48 -8.74 -20.39
C LYS A 1103 23.25 -8.04 -20.99
N ILE A 1104 22.67 -8.59 -22.06
CA ILE A 1104 21.41 -8.10 -22.64
C ILE A 1104 20.28 -8.23 -21.63
N LEU A 1105 20.18 -9.34 -20.89
CA LEU A 1105 19.16 -9.49 -19.85
C LEU A 1105 19.32 -8.43 -18.74
N GLN A 1106 20.56 -8.17 -18.30
CA GLN A 1106 20.84 -7.12 -17.32
C GLN A 1106 20.50 -5.73 -17.86
N LEU A 1107 20.79 -5.46 -19.13
CA LEU A 1107 20.40 -4.21 -19.81
C LEU A 1107 18.89 -4.05 -19.87
N ARG A 1108 18.16 -5.10 -20.25
CA ARG A 1108 16.69 -5.11 -20.30
C ARG A 1108 16.10 -4.81 -18.93
N HIS A 1109 16.65 -5.38 -17.85
CA HIS A 1109 16.26 -5.05 -16.49
C HIS A 1109 16.58 -3.59 -16.12
N TRP A 1110 17.75 -3.08 -16.48
CA TRP A 1110 18.15 -1.69 -16.22
C TRP A 1110 17.21 -0.69 -16.90
N VAL A 1111 16.83 -0.94 -18.16
CA VAL A 1111 15.88 -0.12 -18.92
C VAL A 1111 14.48 -0.24 -18.32
N SER A 1112 14.01 -1.46 -18.05
CA SER A 1112 12.66 -1.70 -17.50
C SER A 1112 12.49 -1.07 -16.12
N LEU A 1113 13.54 -1.03 -15.29
CA LEU A 1113 13.50 -0.36 -14.00
C LEU A 1113 13.26 1.15 -14.12
N ARG A 1114 13.65 1.78 -15.22
CA ARG A 1114 13.51 3.23 -15.46
C ARG A 1114 12.28 3.55 -16.29
N GLY A 1115 11.95 2.70 -17.26
CA GLY A 1115 10.87 2.89 -18.22
C GLY A 1115 9.54 2.22 -17.89
N GLN A 1116 9.49 1.15 -17.08
CA GLN A 1116 8.26 0.42 -16.76
C GLN A 1116 7.83 0.60 -15.30
N THR A 1117 6.55 0.87 -15.09
CA THR A 1117 5.98 1.00 -13.75
C THR A 1117 5.80 -0.36 -13.08
N LEU A 1118 5.35 -1.37 -13.84
CA LEU A 1118 5.14 -2.72 -13.32
C LEU A 1118 6.45 -3.35 -12.83
N CYS A 1119 7.55 -3.24 -13.60
CA CYS A 1119 8.88 -3.71 -13.19
C CYS A 1119 9.31 -3.10 -11.84
N ARG A 1120 9.16 -1.78 -11.67
CA ARG A 1120 9.47 -1.06 -10.42
C ARG A 1120 8.62 -1.55 -9.25
N THR A 1121 7.32 -1.75 -9.48
CA THR A 1121 6.41 -2.27 -8.47
C THR A 1121 6.80 -3.67 -8.02
N VAL A 1122 7.04 -4.59 -8.96
CA VAL A 1122 7.46 -5.98 -8.66
C VAL A 1122 8.79 -5.99 -7.90
N ARG A 1123 9.80 -5.23 -8.36
CA ARG A 1123 11.10 -5.15 -7.67
C ARG A 1123 10.96 -4.57 -6.26
N GLY A 1124 10.15 -3.52 -6.09
CA GLY A 1124 9.83 -2.96 -4.77
C GLY A 1124 9.23 -3.99 -3.82
N MET A 1125 8.35 -4.86 -4.32
CA MET A 1125 7.79 -5.97 -3.55
C MET A 1125 8.84 -7.02 -3.19
N MET A 1126 9.78 -7.31 -4.09
CA MET A 1126 10.89 -8.24 -3.82
C MET A 1126 11.81 -7.74 -2.70
N TYR A 1127 11.98 -6.42 -2.54
CA TYR A 1127 12.74 -5.85 -1.42
C TYR A 1127 12.15 -6.20 -0.05
N TYR A 1128 10.84 -6.46 0.06
CA TYR A 1128 10.27 -6.94 1.33
C TYR A 1128 10.87 -8.27 1.77
N ARG A 1129 11.15 -9.20 0.85
CA ARG A 1129 11.79 -10.47 1.20
C ARG A 1129 13.20 -10.24 1.76
N ARG A 1130 14.00 -9.38 1.12
CA ARG A 1130 15.36 -9.04 1.58
C ARG A 1130 15.31 -8.35 2.93
N ALA A 1131 14.42 -7.36 3.10
CA ALA A 1131 14.21 -6.66 4.35
C ALA A 1131 13.79 -7.60 5.50
N LEU A 1132 12.86 -8.53 5.25
CA LEU A 1132 12.43 -9.51 6.23
C LEU A 1132 13.53 -10.50 6.61
N LYS A 1133 14.39 -10.91 5.67
CA LYS A 1133 15.57 -11.74 5.97
C LYS A 1133 16.54 -11.00 6.90
N ILE A 1134 16.85 -9.75 6.60
CA ILE A 1134 17.71 -8.90 7.44
C ILE A 1134 17.07 -8.72 8.82
N GLN A 1135 15.78 -8.41 8.89
CA GLN A 1135 15.08 -8.24 10.17
C GLN A 1135 15.04 -9.55 10.98
N ALA A 1136 14.86 -10.70 10.33
CA ALA A 1136 14.90 -12.00 10.98
C ALA A 1136 16.29 -12.32 11.52
N PHE A 1137 17.34 -11.98 10.76
CA PHE A 1137 18.72 -12.06 11.25
C PHE A 1137 18.93 -11.15 12.46
N LEU A 1138 18.50 -9.89 12.40
CA LEU A 1138 18.61 -8.93 13.51
C LEU A 1138 17.86 -9.39 14.78
N ASP A 1139 16.78 -10.14 14.63
CA ASP A 1139 16.00 -10.71 15.74
C ASP A 1139 16.64 -11.95 16.38
N MET A 1140 17.37 -12.75 15.60
CA MET A 1140 17.94 -14.05 16.03
C MET A 1140 19.42 -14.00 16.38
N ALA A 1141 20.18 -13.06 15.80
CA ALA A 1141 21.63 -12.97 15.97
C ALA A 1141 22.02 -12.58 17.40
N THR A 1142 23.00 -13.30 17.95
CA THR A 1142 23.68 -12.96 19.20
C THR A 1142 24.80 -11.94 18.94
N GLU A 1143 25.36 -11.31 19.99
CA GLU A 1143 26.42 -10.29 19.83
C GLU A 1143 27.64 -10.78 19.01
N THR A 1144 27.92 -12.09 19.02
CA THR A 1144 28.99 -12.72 18.23
C THR A 1144 28.63 -12.92 16.76
N ASP A 1145 27.36 -13.19 16.45
CA ASP A 1145 26.91 -13.47 15.07
C ASP A 1145 26.93 -12.22 14.18
N TYR A 1146 26.71 -11.04 14.78
CA TYR A 1146 26.84 -9.76 14.07
C TYR A 1146 28.27 -9.50 13.56
N VAL A 1147 29.29 -10.08 14.22
CA VAL A 1147 30.70 -9.96 13.86
C VAL A 1147 31.07 -10.88 12.69
N PHE A 1148 30.54 -12.11 12.67
CA PHE A 1148 30.90 -13.13 11.67
C PHE A 1148 30.19 -12.98 10.32
N SER A 1149 28.93 -12.52 10.30
CA SER A 1149 28.10 -12.44 9.07
C SER A 1149 28.60 -11.43 8.01
N ILE A 1150 29.60 -10.61 8.31
CA ILE A 1150 30.08 -9.53 7.42
C ILE A 1150 31.38 -9.95 6.68
N HIS A 1151 32.02 -11.04 7.12
CA HIS A 1151 33.21 -11.61 6.48
C HIS A 1151 32.86 -12.69 5.42
N SER A 1152 31.58 -13.01 5.24
CA SER A 1152 31.04 -13.90 4.20
C SER A 1152 30.22 -13.10 3.20
#